data_AF-A0A813JWS3-F1
#
_entry.id   AF-A0A813JWS3-F1
#
_cell.length_a   1.000
_cell.length_b   1.000
_cell.length_c   1.000
_cell.angle_alpha   90.00
_cell.angle_beta   90.00
_cell.angle_gamma   90.00
#
_symmetry.space_group_name_H-M   'P 1'
#
loop_
_entity.id
_entity.type
_entity.pdbx_description
1 polymer ?
#
loop_
_entity_poly.entity_id
_entity_poly.type
_entity_poly.pdbx_seq_one_letter_code
_entity_poly.pdbx_strand_id
1 'polypeptide(L)'
;KRPLKFDNVFNINGLVLFAFFITLTLTVLLPFQCKGNPNGTASMVTNPGITCYSSARHEGLVAVAVLGVLAYPVTIITWIGWTTMKYPSRVSSGMGLHLVQRYRFLFNRFHPHAYYYGLVLMIRNLFVAILPVALVSTPALQVVAMGALLLSSAVVQSRVWPWRTEAANLADATMSCFLVVVMLGAAPLLDLEQSETETTLGVLLCIAVFGPLLVAICAIAHAVYRRFSPASSYSVFLCHHKEGAGSLARWLKLQIGTHSSCRVFLDSDNLEDLDLIFDTVRSQTKNLVVLLTPELLKRMWCAGEIVTAHRNKISIVTVICDGFAHLIEQELENVPSFWTEQQKHTLASFGIDMDMVKEAYRHLQAIPCFTMPRFGSEKQQASSVLEIANCCRLPKKAFSSSAGSGSSSANRPRILITGAMADAEALSVCQTFQILVQRNMQVQAAVVRSLEEMENALPFASYVVVLFSRGMLRDPNFALILLSANSLSGSASERKPELVTVSADAGFEFPGPEFYRELELQGLGLSDGTGSGPLGAEAGPELAQAYRSLLSVLALPLTPLGSIGLLEKQVSEICRRFRRYHDSATGLAMDQAADHTGHTGHGGSQSIAPPRSAKPSQGCAKQQEQQEDSGKEDAATRATKVRRVTATL
;
A
#
# COMPACT_ATOMS: atom_id res chain seq x y z
N LYS A 1 36.31 -3.30 -7.27
CA LYS A 1 35.81 -3.37 -5.87
C LYS A 1 35.69 -1.94 -5.36
N ARG A 2 34.49 -1.44 -5.03
CA ARG A 2 34.33 -0.07 -4.49
C ARG A 2 34.90 -0.04 -3.05
N PRO A 3 35.68 0.98 -2.65
CA PRO A 3 36.20 1.09 -1.29
C PRO A 3 35.03 1.19 -0.28
N LEU A 4 35.17 0.53 0.87
CA LEU A 4 34.19 0.63 1.95
C LEU A 4 34.17 2.08 2.44
N LYS A 5 33.05 2.78 2.21
CA LYS A 5 32.84 4.13 2.73
C LYS A 5 32.97 4.12 4.26
N PHE A 6 33.66 5.10 4.83
CA PHE A 6 33.88 5.24 6.28
C PHE A 6 32.59 5.09 7.09
N ASP A 7 31.48 5.68 6.61
CA ASP A 7 30.18 5.60 7.28
C ASP A 7 29.65 4.16 7.43
N ASN A 8 29.95 3.27 6.49
CA ASN A 8 29.57 1.86 6.59
C ASN A 8 30.39 1.13 7.67
N VAL A 9 31.69 1.41 7.75
CA VAL A 9 32.57 0.83 8.78
C VAL A 9 32.13 1.32 10.15
N PHE A 10 31.85 2.61 10.29
CA PHE A 10 31.34 3.20 11.51
C PHE A 10 30.03 2.55 11.95
N ASN A 11 29.08 2.39 11.01
CA ASN A 11 27.80 1.76 11.28
C ASN A 11 27.95 0.31 11.78
N ILE A 12 28.84 -0.48 11.18
CA ILE A 12 29.08 -1.87 11.60
C ILE A 12 29.67 -1.89 13.01
N ASN A 13 30.65 -1.04 13.31
CA ASN A 13 31.22 -0.94 14.65
C ASN A 13 30.18 -0.51 15.69
N GLY A 14 29.33 0.47 15.37
CA GLY A 14 28.22 0.89 16.23
C GLY A 14 27.23 -0.25 16.51
N LEU A 15 26.92 -1.08 15.51
CA LEU A 15 26.06 -2.26 15.68
C LEU A 15 26.70 -3.30 16.61
N VAL A 16 28.00 -3.56 16.49
CA VAL A 16 28.75 -4.47 17.36
C VAL A 16 28.75 -3.94 18.80
N LEU A 17 29.03 -2.65 18.99
CA LEU A 17 28.99 -2.00 20.30
C LEU A 17 27.61 -2.12 20.95
N PHE A 18 26.54 -1.91 20.18
CA PHE A 18 25.15 -2.12 20.64
C PHE A 18 24.88 -3.55 21.08
N ALA A 19 25.37 -4.54 20.32
CA ALA A 19 25.13 -5.95 20.59
C ALA A 19 25.82 -6.43 21.87
N PHE A 20 27.05 -5.98 22.12
CA PHE A 20 27.84 -6.40 23.28
C PHE A 20 27.71 -5.49 24.51
N PHE A 21 26.83 -4.49 24.45
CA PHE A 21 26.71 -3.47 25.49
C PHE A 21 26.48 -4.06 26.90
N ILE A 22 25.53 -4.98 27.06
CA ILE A 22 25.22 -5.61 28.36
C ILE A 22 26.44 -6.38 28.87
N THR A 23 27.01 -7.25 28.03
CA THR A 23 28.12 -8.13 28.41
C THR A 23 29.34 -7.34 28.84
N LEU A 24 29.78 -6.37 28.03
CA LEU A 24 30.96 -5.55 28.35
C LEU A 24 30.72 -4.67 29.58
N THR A 25 29.51 -4.12 29.73
CA THR A 25 29.15 -3.35 30.93
C THR A 25 29.19 -4.23 32.18
N LEU A 26 28.63 -5.43 32.14
CA LEU A 26 28.64 -6.36 33.27
C LEU A 26 30.07 -6.78 33.63
N THR A 27 30.92 -7.09 32.64
CA THR A 27 32.33 -7.44 32.85
C THR A 27 33.09 -6.34 33.60
N VAL A 28 32.89 -5.09 33.20
CA VAL A 28 33.51 -3.93 33.86
C VAL A 28 32.98 -3.74 35.28
N LEU A 29 31.72 -4.11 35.56
CA LEU A 29 31.12 -3.97 36.88
C LEU A 29 31.44 -5.12 37.85
N LEU A 30 32.05 -6.22 37.40
CA LEU A 30 32.36 -7.38 38.25
C LEU A 30 33.12 -7.04 39.55
N PRO A 31 34.12 -6.13 39.56
CA PRO A 31 34.83 -5.79 40.79
C PRO A 31 33.97 -5.17 41.90
N PHE A 32 32.80 -4.63 41.54
CA PHE A 32 31.84 -4.06 42.50
C PHE A 32 30.87 -5.11 43.07
N GLN A 33 30.85 -6.34 42.55
CA GLN A 33 29.99 -7.41 43.06
C GLN A 33 30.60 -8.03 44.32
N CYS A 34 30.38 -7.38 45.47
CA CYS A 34 30.89 -7.81 46.78
C CYS A 34 29.77 -8.43 47.62
N LYS A 35 29.98 -9.66 48.10
CA LYS A 35 29.05 -10.36 49.00
C LYS A 35 29.60 -10.35 50.43
N GLY A 36 28.72 -10.10 51.40
CA GLY A 36 29.06 -10.11 52.83
C GLY A 36 29.39 -11.52 53.33
N ASN A 37 30.38 -11.59 54.21
CA ASN A 37 30.85 -12.80 54.88
C ASN A 37 30.35 -12.80 56.35
N PRO A 38 30.22 -13.98 57.00
CA PRO A 38 29.80 -14.10 58.40
C PRO A 38 30.70 -13.36 59.40
N ASN A 39 31.96 -13.10 59.04
CA ASN A 39 32.93 -12.38 59.86
C ASN A 39 32.81 -10.84 59.75
N GLY A 40 31.78 -10.32 59.05
CA GLY A 40 31.56 -8.88 58.84
C GLY A 40 32.38 -8.25 57.71
N THR A 41 33.28 -9.00 57.06
CA THR A 41 33.98 -8.55 55.84
C THR A 41 33.13 -8.81 54.60
N ALA A 42 33.52 -8.26 53.44
CA ALA A 42 32.93 -8.64 52.16
C ALA A 42 34.01 -9.14 51.20
N SER A 43 33.66 -10.10 50.35
CA SER A 43 34.56 -10.63 49.32
C SER A 43 33.90 -10.53 47.94
N MET A 44 34.73 -10.43 46.89
CA MET A 44 34.25 -10.38 45.52
C MET A 44 33.61 -11.72 45.13
N VAL A 45 32.43 -11.69 44.51
CA VAL A 45 31.68 -12.92 44.14
C VAL A 45 32.47 -13.81 43.17
N THR A 46 33.15 -13.21 42.19
CA THR A 46 33.92 -13.94 41.18
C THR A 46 35.28 -14.45 41.68
N ASN A 47 35.82 -13.87 42.75
CA ASN A 47 37.05 -14.34 43.40
C ASN A 47 36.98 -14.08 44.91
N PRO A 48 36.47 -15.06 45.70
CA PRO A 48 36.28 -14.91 47.14
C PRO A 48 37.56 -14.64 47.93
N GLY A 49 38.74 -14.93 47.36
CA GLY A 49 40.05 -14.67 47.97
C GLY A 49 40.44 -13.19 48.01
N ILE A 50 39.68 -12.32 47.35
CA ILE A 50 39.88 -10.87 47.36
C ILE A 50 38.85 -10.23 48.30
N THR A 51 39.31 -9.70 49.43
CA THR A 51 38.48 -8.94 50.36
C THR A 51 38.22 -7.54 49.81
N CYS A 52 36.94 -7.19 49.72
CA CYS A 52 36.48 -5.92 49.19
C CYS A 52 36.83 -4.76 50.12
N TYR A 53 37.29 -3.65 49.55
CA TYR A 53 37.60 -2.38 50.21
C TYR A 53 38.61 -2.46 51.37
N SER A 54 39.34 -3.58 51.48
CA SER A 54 40.34 -3.82 52.52
C SER A 54 41.68 -4.33 51.96
N SER A 55 41.69 -4.81 50.71
CA SER A 55 42.90 -5.29 50.05
C SER A 55 43.35 -4.33 48.96
N ALA A 56 44.65 -4.04 48.89
CA ALA A 56 45.25 -3.21 47.82
C ALA A 56 44.97 -3.79 46.41
N ARG A 57 44.79 -5.11 46.31
CA ARG A 57 44.38 -5.77 45.06
C ARG A 57 42.96 -5.39 44.64
N HIS A 58 42.02 -5.31 45.58
CA HIS A 58 40.65 -4.87 45.28
C HIS A 58 40.60 -3.41 44.88
N GLU A 59 41.34 -2.54 45.58
CA GLU A 59 41.44 -1.11 45.22
C GLU A 59 41.93 -0.90 43.79
N GLY A 60 42.95 -1.66 43.36
CA GLY A 60 43.43 -1.63 41.98
C GLY A 60 42.37 -2.09 40.97
N LEU A 61 41.63 -3.15 41.27
CA LEU A 61 40.54 -3.64 40.42
C LEU A 61 39.38 -2.63 40.34
N VAL A 62 39.03 -1.98 41.45
CA VAL A 62 38.02 -0.92 41.49
C VAL A 62 38.46 0.29 40.67
N ALA A 63 39.72 0.71 40.75
CA ALA A 63 40.24 1.81 39.93
C ALA A 63 40.11 1.51 38.43
N VAL A 64 40.49 0.31 37.99
CA VAL A 64 40.33 -0.14 36.61
C VAL A 64 38.85 -0.23 36.22
N ALA A 65 37.98 -0.70 37.11
CA ALA A 65 36.54 -0.77 36.88
C ALA A 65 35.92 0.62 36.70
N VAL A 66 36.29 1.60 37.54
CA VAL A 66 35.82 3.00 37.41
C VAL A 66 36.25 3.57 36.06
N LEU A 67 37.51 3.41 35.66
CA LEU A 67 37.99 3.83 34.35
C LEU A 67 37.22 3.15 33.22
N GLY A 68 36.94 1.85 33.35
CA GLY A 68 36.12 1.09 32.41
C GLY A 68 34.68 1.61 32.31
N VAL A 69 34.04 1.95 33.44
CA VAL A 69 32.66 2.48 33.48
C VAL A 69 32.60 3.83 32.77
N LEU A 70 33.58 4.70 33.02
CA LEU A 70 33.67 5.99 32.34
C LEU A 70 33.94 5.82 30.84
N ALA A 71 34.89 4.97 30.48
CA ALA A 71 35.30 4.77 29.09
C ALA A 71 34.26 4.06 28.22
N TYR A 72 33.44 3.18 28.80
CA TYR A 72 32.50 2.36 28.04
C TYR A 72 31.02 2.73 28.26
N PRO A 73 30.29 2.26 29.30
CA PRO A 73 28.86 2.47 29.38
C PRO A 73 28.46 3.95 29.47
N VAL A 74 29.21 4.77 30.21
CA VAL A 74 28.93 6.22 30.33
C VAL A 74 29.16 6.92 28.99
N THR A 75 30.35 6.74 28.39
CA THR A 75 30.68 7.37 27.11
C THR A 75 29.70 6.98 26.01
N ILE A 76 29.34 5.71 25.90
CA ILE A 76 28.41 5.21 24.88
C ILE A 76 27.00 5.80 25.07
N ILE A 77 26.46 5.81 26.29
CA ILE A 77 25.13 6.38 26.54
C ILE A 77 25.11 7.89 26.31
N THR A 78 26.12 8.62 26.79
CA THR A 78 26.22 10.06 26.56
C THR A 78 26.31 10.37 25.07
N TRP A 79 27.11 9.60 24.32
CA TRP A 79 27.26 9.78 22.88
C TRP A 79 25.97 9.48 22.10
N ILE A 80 25.28 8.38 22.41
CA ILE A 80 24.00 8.02 21.79
C ILE A 80 22.92 9.04 22.17
N GLY A 81 22.86 9.44 23.44
CA GLY A 81 21.92 10.44 23.94
C GLY A 81 22.08 11.77 23.21
N TRP A 82 23.31 12.28 23.14
CA TRP A 82 23.62 13.51 22.41
C TRP A 82 23.27 13.42 20.92
N THR A 83 23.60 12.29 20.27
CA THR A 83 23.29 12.07 18.85
C THR A 83 21.79 12.01 18.62
N THR A 84 21.04 11.36 19.50
CA THR A 84 19.58 11.26 19.45
C THR A 84 18.92 12.62 19.64
N MET A 85 19.39 13.44 20.59
CA MET A 85 18.88 14.80 20.79
C MET A 85 19.17 15.74 19.62
N LYS A 86 20.34 15.59 18.98
CA LYS A 86 20.70 16.39 17.79
C LYS A 86 20.11 15.87 16.49
N TYR A 87 19.47 14.71 16.49
CA TYR A 87 18.91 14.09 15.29
C TYR A 87 17.93 15.03 14.55
N PRO A 88 16.88 15.59 15.17
CA PRO A 88 15.92 16.43 14.45
C PRO A 88 16.56 17.69 13.83
N SER A 89 17.46 18.34 14.57
CA SER A 89 18.18 19.54 14.13
C SER A 89 19.18 19.25 13.00
N ARG A 90 19.85 18.10 13.03
CA ARG A 90 20.81 17.73 11.98
C ARG A 90 20.13 17.24 10.73
N VAL A 91 19.05 16.49 10.86
CA VAL A 91 18.32 16.00 9.69
C VAL A 91 17.64 17.17 8.96
N SER A 92 17.13 18.18 9.68
CA SER A 92 16.60 19.42 9.08
C SER A 92 17.65 20.33 8.42
N SER A 93 18.92 20.26 8.82
CA SER A 93 20.00 21.12 8.28
C SER A 93 20.60 20.67 6.94
N GLY A 94 20.04 19.65 6.26
CA GLY A 94 20.60 19.09 5.02
C GLY A 94 21.83 18.18 5.20
N MET A 95 22.57 18.30 6.32
CA MET A 95 23.63 17.34 6.72
C MET A 95 23.09 16.01 7.28
N GLY A 96 21.77 15.84 7.29
CA GLY A 96 21.07 14.67 7.84
C GLY A 96 21.51 13.34 7.26
N LEU A 97 21.83 13.31 5.97
CA LEU A 97 22.11 12.07 5.25
C LEU A 97 23.37 11.37 5.77
N HIS A 98 24.47 12.10 5.98
CA HIS A 98 25.69 11.52 6.55
C HIS A 98 25.46 10.99 7.96
N LEU A 99 24.65 11.69 8.75
CA LEU A 99 24.26 11.23 10.09
C LEU A 99 23.42 9.94 10.01
N VAL A 100 22.39 9.90 9.17
CA VAL A 100 21.51 8.74 9.01
C VAL A 100 22.27 7.52 8.47
N GLN A 101 23.19 7.73 7.51
CA GLN A 101 24.03 6.66 6.97
C GLN A 101 25.04 6.13 8.00
N ARG A 102 25.69 7.03 8.75
CA ARG A 102 26.68 6.67 9.78
C ARG A 102 26.05 5.99 10.99
N TYR A 103 24.89 6.45 11.42
CA TYR A 103 24.16 5.97 12.60
C TYR A 103 22.98 5.06 12.22
N ARG A 104 23.08 4.36 11.09
CA ARG A 104 22.02 3.47 10.59
C ARG A 104 21.63 2.39 11.61
N PHE A 105 22.59 1.92 12.40
CA PHE A 105 22.41 0.97 13.49
C PHE A 105 21.53 1.50 14.63
N LEU A 106 21.46 2.83 14.78
CA LEU A 106 20.70 3.51 15.84
C LEU A 106 19.31 3.91 15.35
N PHE A 107 19.20 4.52 14.16
CA PHE A 107 17.95 5.14 13.70
C PHE A 107 17.15 4.30 12.70
N ASN A 108 17.80 3.63 11.73
CA ASN A 108 17.09 2.95 10.63
C ASN A 108 16.42 1.62 11.02
N ARG A 109 16.54 1.20 12.28
CA ARG A 109 15.87 0.01 12.81
C ARG A 109 14.43 0.30 13.25
N PHE A 110 14.15 1.57 13.55
CA PHE A 110 12.89 2.03 14.10
C PHE A 110 12.14 2.90 13.10
N HIS A 111 10.83 3.03 13.27
CA HIS A 111 10.06 3.99 12.48
C HIS A 111 10.60 5.40 12.68
N PRO A 112 10.54 6.28 11.65
CA PRO A 112 11.01 7.66 11.77
C PRO A 112 10.37 8.42 12.94
N HIS A 113 9.13 8.12 13.33
CA HIS A 113 8.45 8.72 14.48
C HIS A 113 8.94 8.19 15.84
N ALA A 114 9.58 7.02 15.88
CA ALA A 114 10.11 6.37 17.08
C ALA A 114 11.65 6.32 17.10
N TYR A 115 12.32 7.27 16.44
CA TYR A 115 13.79 7.32 16.30
C TYR A 115 14.56 7.30 17.64
N TYR A 116 13.94 7.77 18.72
CA TYR A 116 14.52 7.83 20.06
C TYR A 116 14.56 6.47 20.79
N TYR A 117 13.85 5.47 20.27
CA TYR A 117 13.71 4.18 20.95
C TYR A 117 15.05 3.43 21.10
N GLY A 118 16.01 3.67 20.20
CA GLY A 118 17.37 3.14 20.35
C GLY A 118 18.06 3.56 21.66
N LEU A 119 17.82 4.79 22.13
CA LEU A 119 18.30 5.28 23.43
C LEU A 119 17.57 4.59 24.59
N VAL A 120 16.23 4.45 24.49
CA VAL A 120 15.42 3.75 25.51
C VAL A 120 15.92 2.31 25.71
N LEU A 121 16.22 1.61 24.61
CA LEU A 121 16.77 0.25 24.64
C LEU A 121 18.15 0.20 25.34
N MET A 122 19.02 1.17 25.08
CA MET A 122 20.33 1.25 25.76
C MET A 122 20.22 1.58 27.24
N ILE A 123 19.29 2.46 27.63
CA ILE A 123 19.02 2.75 29.04
C ILE A 123 18.51 1.49 29.76
N ARG A 124 17.56 0.76 29.16
CA ARG A 124 17.12 -0.54 29.68
C ARG A 124 18.29 -1.51 29.85
N ASN A 125 19.13 -1.65 28.82
CA ASN A 125 20.28 -2.55 28.85
C ASN A 125 21.30 -2.16 29.93
N LEU A 126 21.47 -0.87 30.21
CA LEU A 126 22.28 -0.40 31.34
C LEU A 126 21.73 -0.89 32.67
N PHE A 127 20.43 -0.70 32.92
CA PHE A 127 19.81 -1.16 34.17
C PHE A 127 19.90 -2.68 34.33
N VAL A 128 19.73 -3.44 33.24
CA VAL A 128 19.93 -4.91 33.26
C VAL A 128 21.35 -5.28 33.73
N ALA A 129 22.38 -4.51 33.35
CA ALA A 129 23.76 -4.76 33.79
C ALA A 129 24.05 -4.27 35.22
N ILE A 130 23.40 -3.19 35.68
CA ILE A 130 23.62 -2.60 37.01
C ILE A 130 22.91 -3.40 38.12
N LEU A 131 21.70 -3.89 37.89
CA LEU A 131 20.87 -4.53 38.93
C LEU A 131 21.57 -5.69 39.68
N PRO A 132 22.29 -6.63 39.02
CA PRO A 132 23.01 -7.70 39.71
C PRO A 132 24.12 -7.22 40.65
N VAL A 133 24.65 -6.02 40.39
CA VAL A 133 25.73 -5.42 41.17
C VAL A 133 25.14 -4.62 42.32
N ALA A 134 24.12 -3.81 42.04
CA ALA A 134 23.46 -2.96 43.03
C ALA A 134 22.71 -3.76 44.11
N LEU A 135 22.19 -4.94 43.77
CA LEU A 135 21.35 -5.76 44.65
C LEU A 135 22.01 -7.11 45.01
N VAL A 136 23.34 -7.18 44.92
CA VAL A 136 24.13 -8.40 45.20
C VAL A 136 23.88 -8.99 46.60
N SER A 137 23.55 -8.15 47.58
CA SER A 137 23.28 -8.55 48.95
C SER A 137 21.86 -9.10 49.17
N THR A 138 20.93 -8.83 48.25
CA THR A 138 19.50 -9.16 48.38
C THR A 138 18.95 -9.81 47.10
N PRO A 139 19.26 -11.10 46.85
CA PRO A 139 18.86 -11.79 45.62
C PRO A 139 17.35 -11.75 45.33
N ALA A 140 16.50 -11.84 46.35
CA ALA A 140 15.04 -11.75 46.18
C ALA A 140 14.61 -10.39 45.59
N LEU A 141 15.17 -9.28 46.10
CA LEU A 141 14.87 -7.95 45.57
C LEU A 141 15.46 -7.77 44.16
N GLN A 142 16.61 -8.38 43.88
CA GLN A 142 17.21 -8.38 42.55
C GLN A 142 16.29 -9.01 41.50
N VAL A 143 15.69 -10.17 41.79
CA VAL A 143 14.76 -10.84 40.88
C VAL A 143 13.51 -9.99 40.63
N VAL A 144 12.91 -9.43 41.68
CA VAL A 144 11.71 -8.57 41.57
C VAL A 144 12.03 -7.30 40.76
N ALA A 145 13.14 -6.63 41.05
CA ALA A 145 13.56 -5.42 40.34
C ALA A 145 13.85 -5.69 38.85
N MET A 146 14.50 -6.81 38.54
CA MET A 146 14.74 -7.24 37.15
C MET A 146 13.42 -7.54 36.42
N GLY A 147 12.50 -8.26 37.07
CA GLY A 147 11.17 -8.54 36.52
C GLY A 147 10.37 -7.26 36.23
N ALA A 148 10.36 -6.31 37.16
CA ALA A 148 9.69 -5.01 36.98
C ALA A 148 10.30 -4.20 35.82
N LEU A 149 11.63 -4.20 35.68
CA LEU A 149 12.32 -3.56 34.56
C LEU A 149 11.94 -4.18 33.21
N LEU A 150 11.93 -5.51 33.12
CA LEU A 150 11.56 -6.21 31.87
C LEU A 150 10.08 -6.00 31.52
N LEU A 151 9.18 -6.07 32.49
CA LEU A 151 7.75 -5.83 32.28
C LEU A 151 7.46 -4.39 31.85
N SER A 152 8.04 -3.41 32.53
CA SER A 152 7.88 -2.00 32.15
C SER A 152 8.44 -1.73 30.75
N SER A 153 9.60 -2.31 30.41
CA SER A 153 10.13 -2.24 29.05
C SER A 153 9.21 -2.90 28.02
N ALA A 154 8.62 -4.05 28.33
CA ALA A 154 7.70 -4.74 27.42
C ALA A 154 6.42 -3.90 27.19
N VAL A 155 5.89 -3.27 28.24
CA VAL A 155 4.76 -2.34 28.12
C VAL A 155 5.12 -1.15 27.23
N VAL A 156 6.28 -0.52 27.42
CA VAL A 156 6.73 0.59 26.57
C VAL A 156 6.89 0.12 25.12
N GLN A 157 7.53 -1.02 24.88
CA GLN A 157 7.70 -1.61 23.54
C GLN A 157 6.35 -1.85 22.86
N SER A 158 5.40 -2.47 23.56
CA SER A 158 4.08 -2.82 23.02
C SER A 158 3.18 -1.59 22.80
N ARG A 159 3.44 -0.48 23.51
CA ARG A 159 2.71 0.79 23.32
C ARG A 159 3.28 1.63 22.19
N VAL A 160 4.60 1.67 22.04
CA VAL A 160 5.28 2.48 21.02
C VAL A 160 5.33 1.75 19.67
N TRP A 161 5.41 0.41 19.69
CA TRP A 161 5.58 -0.43 18.50
C TRP A 161 6.71 0.04 17.57
N PRO A 162 7.92 0.24 18.12
CA PRO A 162 8.94 1.11 17.54
C PRO A 162 9.64 0.52 16.31
N TRP A 163 9.68 -0.80 16.15
CA TRP A 163 10.41 -1.44 15.06
C TRP A 163 9.69 -1.23 13.73
N ARG A 164 10.44 -1.10 12.63
CA ARG A 164 9.86 -0.86 11.29
C ARG A 164 8.99 -1.99 10.74
N THR A 165 9.14 -3.20 11.27
CA THR A 165 8.43 -4.37 10.78
C THR A 165 7.67 -5.03 11.91
N GLU A 166 6.43 -5.43 11.64
CA GLU A 166 5.57 -6.17 12.56
C GLU A 166 6.27 -7.42 13.13
N ALA A 167 6.98 -8.15 12.28
CA ALA A 167 7.75 -9.33 12.70
C ALA A 167 8.83 -9.00 13.75
N ALA A 168 9.50 -7.84 13.64
CA ALA A 168 10.50 -7.43 14.61
C ALA A 168 9.87 -6.98 15.94
N ASN A 169 8.73 -6.27 15.89
CA ASN A 169 7.98 -5.93 17.10
C ASN A 169 7.48 -7.18 17.83
N LEU A 170 6.89 -8.13 17.10
CA LEU A 170 6.42 -9.39 17.66
C LEU A 170 7.57 -10.22 18.24
N ALA A 171 8.72 -10.25 17.57
CA ALA A 171 9.90 -10.94 18.06
C ALA A 171 10.41 -10.32 19.37
N ASP A 172 10.56 -9.00 19.46
CA ASP A 172 11.01 -8.31 20.69
C ASP A 172 10.03 -8.53 21.86
N ALA A 173 8.71 -8.45 21.59
CA ALA A 173 7.67 -8.75 22.57
C ALA A 173 7.75 -10.21 23.07
N THR A 174 7.87 -11.16 22.13
CA THR A 174 7.97 -12.61 22.44
C THR A 174 9.23 -12.92 23.25
N MET A 175 10.37 -12.35 22.87
CA MET A 175 11.63 -12.47 23.61
C MET A 175 11.51 -11.92 25.04
N SER A 176 10.86 -10.77 25.20
CA SER A 176 10.63 -10.15 26.51
C SER A 176 9.74 -11.04 27.39
N CYS A 177 8.70 -11.66 26.82
CA CYS A 177 7.87 -12.64 27.54
C CYS A 177 8.69 -13.85 28.01
N PHE A 178 9.52 -14.44 27.15
CA PHE A 178 10.38 -15.56 27.54
C PHE A 178 11.35 -15.18 28.67
N LEU A 179 11.98 -14.00 28.60
CA LEU A 179 12.86 -13.52 29.66
C LEU A 179 12.11 -13.34 30.99
N VAL A 180 10.88 -12.84 30.98
CA VAL A 180 10.05 -12.74 32.18
C VAL A 180 9.72 -14.12 32.75
N VAL A 181 9.40 -15.11 31.91
CA VAL A 181 9.17 -16.49 32.34
C VAL A 181 10.42 -17.09 33.00
N VAL A 182 11.61 -16.85 32.42
CA VAL A 182 12.89 -17.26 33.05
C VAL A 182 13.05 -16.62 34.43
N MET A 183 12.75 -15.32 34.56
CA MET A 183 12.85 -14.62 35.85
C MET A 183 11.86 -15.15 36.89
N LEU A 184 10.63 -15.48 36.48
CA LEU A 184 9.63 -16.08 37.36
C LEU A 184 10.06 -17.49 37.82
N GLY A 185 10.70 -18.26 36.94
CA GLY A 185 11.24 -19.58 37.27
C GLY A 185 12.51 -19.55 38.13
N ALA A 186 13.22 -18.42 38.18
CA ALA A 186 14.41 -18.26 39.02
C ALA A 186 14.10 -18.11 40.52
N ALA A 187 12.88 -17.65 40.88
CA ALA A 187 12.50 -17.43 42.28
C ALA A 187 12.29 -18.73 43.08
N PRO A 188 11.59 -19.77 42.56
CA PRO A 188 11.47 -21.05 43.25
C PRO A 188 12.81 -21.80 43.41
N LEU A 189 13.74 -21.64 42.46
CA LEU A 189 15.09 -22.23 42.51
C LEU A 189 15.94 -21.77 43.71
N LEU A 190 15.50 -20.74 44.45
CA LEU A 190 16.20 -20.27 45.63
C LEU A 190 15.95 -21.16 46.87
N ASP A 191 14.88 -21.97 46.90
CA ASP A 191 14.42 -22.69 48.12
C ASP A 191 13.84 -24.11 47.88
N LEU A 192 14.22 -24.85 46.83
CA LEU A 192 13.64 -26.19 46.57
C LEU A 192 14.42 -27.32 47.26
N GLU A 193 13.74 -28.10 48.10
CA GLU A 193 14.16 -29.39 48.70
C GLU A 193 13.48 -30.62 48.03
N GLN A 194 12.76 -30.46 46.91
CA GLN A 194 11.91 -31.51 46.32
C GLN A 194 12.18 -31.80 44.82
N SER A 195 12.50 -33.05 44.49
CA SER A 195 13.04 -33.51 43.19
C SER A 195 12.10 -33.45 41.98
N GLU A 196 10.77 -33.61 42.16
CA GLU A 196 9.82 -33.57 41.03
C GLU A 196 9.55 -32.15 40.53
N THR A 197 9.49 -31.18 41.45
CA THR A 197 9.32 -29.75 41.13
C THR A 197 10.53 -29.20 40.38
N GLU A 198 11.74 -29.61 40.77
CA GLU A 198 12.98 -29.26 40.08
C GLU A 198 13.00 -29.72 38.63
N THR A 199 12.52 -30.93 38.35
CA THR A 199 12.52 -31.49 37.00
C THR A 199 11.55 -30.73 36.09
N THR A 200 10.34 -30.44 36.57
CA THR A 200 9.32 -29.72 35.78
C THR A 200 9.73 -28.25 35.56
N LEU A 201 10.27 -27.60 36.60
CA LEU A 201 10.80 -26.25 36.51
C LEU A 201 12.00 -26.16 35.56
N GLY A 202 12.90 -27.15 35.61
CA GLY A 202 14.05 -27.27 34.71
C GLY A 202 13.64 -27.42 33.25
N VAL A 203 12.61 -28.24 32.95
CA VAL A 203 12.06 -28.35 31.59
C VAL A 203 11.48 -27.02 31.11
N LEU A 204 10.74 -26.32 31.96
CA LEU A 204 10.13 -25.03 31.61
C LEU A 204 11.18 -23.94 31.33
N LEU A 205 12.26 -23.92 32.11
CA LEU A 205 13.40 -23.02 31.89
C LEU A 205 14.19 -23.37 30.62
N CYS A 206 14.39 -24.66 30.34
CA CYS A 206 14.99 -25.11 29.08
C CYS A 206 14.18 -24.62 27.87
N ILE A 207 12.85 -24.71 27.91
CA ILE A 207 12.00 -24.18 26.83
C ILE A 207 12.18 -22.66 26.70
N ALA A 208 12.21 -21.93 27.82
CA ALA A 208 12.34 -20.47 27.80
C ALA A 208 13.72 -19.97 27.34
N VAL A 209 14.79 -20.77 27.48
CA VAL A 209 16.13 -20.45 26.98
C VAL A 209 16.34 -20.93 25.54
N PHE A 210 16.04 -22.20 25.25
CA PHE A 210 16.30 -22.80 23.95
C PHE A 210 15.24 -22.45 22.89
N GLY A 211 14.00 -22.16 23.30
CA GLY A 211 12.92 -21.74 22.40
C GLY A 211 13.28 -20.48 21.60
N PRO A 212 13.63 -19.36 22.25
CA PRO A 212 14.20 -18.17 21.61
C PRO A 212 15.37 -18.43 20.66
N LEU A 213 16.33 -19.27 21.10
CA LEU A 213 17.51 -19.59 20.31
C LEU A 213 17.13 -20.35 19.04
N LEU A 214 16.21 -21.32 19.14
CA LEU A 214 15.69 -22.05 17.99
C LEU A 214 14.95 -21.12 17.03
N VAL A 215 14.10 -20.23 17.53
CA VAL A 215 13.40 -19.22 16.70
C VAL A 215 14.41 -18.32 15.99
N ALA A 216 15.46 -17.86 16.68
CA ALA A 216 16.52 -17.05 16.09
C ALA A 216 17.30 -17.80 15.00
N ILE A 217 17.67 -19.06 15.24
CA ILE A 217 18.35 -19.92 14.25
C ILE A 217 17.45 -20.13 13.03
N CYS A 218 16.17 -20.46 13.22
CA CYS A 218 15.21 -20.61 12.14
C CYS A 218 15.02 -19.31 11.35
N ALA A 219 14.95 -18.15 12.03
CA ALA A 219 14.83 -16.85 11.38
C ALA A 219 16.07 -16.50 10.56
N ILE A 220 17.27 -16.77 11.08
CA ILE A 220 18.54 -16.58 10.36
C ILE A 220 18.60 -17.53 9.16
N ALA A 221 18.29 -18.82 9.35
CA ALA A 221 18.27 -19.80 8.27
C ALA A 221 17.28 -19.41 7.18
N HIS A 222 16.08 -18.94 7.54
CA HIS A 222 15.09 -18.41 6.59
C HIS A 222 15.57 -17.14 5.88
N ALA A 223 16.22 -16.21 6.59
CA ALA A 223 16.78 -15.00 6.00
C ALA A 223 17.92 -15.31 5.02
N VAL A 224 18.78 -16.27 5.36
CA VAL A 224 19.85 -16.77 4.50
C VAL A 224 19.25 -17.48 3.28
N TYR A 225 18.28 -18.38 3.50
CA TYR A 225 17.56 -19.07 2.43
C TYR A 225 16.90 -18.06 1.47
N ARG A 226 16.17 -17.06 1.98
CA ARG A 226 15.58 -16.00 1.15
C ARG A 226 16.61 -15.15 0.42
N ARG A 227 17.81 -14.98 0.99
CA ARG A 227 18.88 -14.24 0.33
C ARG A 227 19.46 -15.01 -0.87
N PHE A 228 19.50 -16.34 -0.79
CA PHE A 228 19.93 -17.20 -1.91
C PHE A 228 18.79 -17.57 -2.86
N SER A 229 17.54 -17.53 -2.39
CA SER A 229 16.32 -17.78 -3.14
C SER A 229 15.38 -16.57 -3.05
N PRO A 230 15.68 -15.46 -3.76
CA PRO A 230 14.83 -14.27 -3.75
C PRO A 230 13.50 -14.57 -4.44
N ALA A 231 12.52 -15.03 -3.68
CA ALA A 231 11.13 -15.06 -4.11
C ALA A 231 10.58 -13.64 -4.00
N SER A 232 10.71 -12.86 -5.07
CA SER A 232 10.02 -11.57 -5.18
C SER A 232 8.51 -11.81 -5.10
N SER A 233 7.82 -11.11 -4.21
CA SER A 233 6.38 -11.21 -4.08
C SER A 233 5.65 -10.72 -5.33
N TYR A 234 6.18 -9.68 -5.98
CA TYR A 234 5.56 -8.96 -7.08
C TYR A 234 6.42 -9.03 -8.34
N SER A 235 5.78 -9.39 -9.45
CA SER A 235 6.45 -9.39 -10.75
C SER A 235 6.57 -7.98 -11.32
N VAL A 236 5.63 -7.11 -10.97
CA VAL A 236 5.57 -5.71 -11.42
C VAL A 236 5.21 -4.81 -10.24
N PHE A 237 5.89 -3.68 -10.13
CA PHE A 237 5.49 -2.54 -9.31
C PHE A 237 5.19 -1.36 -10.25
N LEU A 238 4.03 -0.72 -10.08
CA LEU A 238 3.61 0.44 -10.88
C LEU A 238 3.98 1.76 -10.19
N CYS A 239 5.08 2.38 -10.61
CA CYS A 239 5.49 3.72 -10.19
C CYS A 239 4.72 4.77 -11.00
N HIS A 240 3.92 5.59 -10.34
CA HIS A 240 3.02 6.53 -11.02
C HIS A 240 2.70 7.79 -10.19
N HIS A 241 2.32 8.86 -10.88
CA HIS A 241 1.77 10.06 -10.24
C HIS A 241 0.31 9.81 -9.84
N LYS A 242 -0.08 10.08 -8.58
CA LYS A 242 -1.40 9.73 -8.03
C LYS A 242 -2.56 10.30 -8.84
N GLU A 243 -2.43 11.57 -9.23
CA GLU A 243 -3.48 12.27 -9.98
C GLU A 243 -3.26 12.22 -11.49
N GLY A 244 -2.06 11.88 -11.96
CA GLY A 244 -1.72 11.93 -13.39
C GLY A 244 -1.86 10.59 -14.10
N ALA A 245 -1.72 9.49 -13.35
CA ALA A 245 -1.72 8.11 -13.85
C ALA A 245 -2.24 7.10 -12.81
N GLY A 246 -3.00 7.52 -11.78
CA GLY A 246 -3.49 6.63 -10.74
C GLY A 246 -4.54 5.66 -11.26
N SER A 247 -5.49 6.18 -12.03
CA SER A 247 -6.53 5.41 -12.71
C SER A 247 -5.95 4.60 -13.87
N LEU A 248 -4.96 5.15 -14.60
CA LEU A 248 -4.20 4.38 -15.59
C LEU A 248 -3.48 3.18 -14.94
N ALA A 249 -2.80 3.37 -13.80
CA ALA A 249 -2.10 2.30 -13.12
C ALA A 249 -3.06 1.21 -12.63
N ARG A 250 -4.25 1.60 -12.15
CA ARG A 250 -5.35 0.68 -11.81
C ARG A 250 -5.80 -0.15 -13.02
N TRP A 251 -6.09 0.52 -14.14
CA TRP A 251 -6.49 -0.12 -15.38
C TRP A 251 -5.40 -1.09 -15.87
N LEU A 252 -4.14 -0.66 -15.90
CA LEU A 252 -3.01 -1.48 -16.32
C LEU A 252 -2.83 -2.71 -15.43
N LYS A 253 -3.00 -2.58 -14.11
CA LYS A 253 -3.00 -3.70 -13.17
C LYS A 253 -4.08 -4.74 -13.52
N LEU A 254 -5.30 -4.29 -13.83
CA LEU A 254 -6.40 -5.17 -14.20
C LEU A 254 -6.14 -5.88 -15.55
N GLN A 255 -5.60 -5.16 -16.52
CA GLN A 255 -5.23 -5.68 -17.84
C GLN A 255 -4.06 -6.67 -17.77
N ILE A 256 -3.02 -6.41 -17.01
CA ILE A 256 -1.94 -7.39 -16.79
C ILE A 256 -2.53 -8.67 -16.14
N GLY A 257 -3.50 -8.52 -15.22
CA GLY A 257 -4.18 -9.64 -14.58
C GLY A 257 -5.04 -10.51 -15.52
N THR A 258 -5.51 -9.98 -16.66
CA THR A 258 -6.20 -10.80 -17.68
C THR A 258 -5.21 -11.68 -18.43
N HIS A 259 -4.02 -11.17 -18.74
CA HIS A 259 -3.00 -11.89 -19.52
C HIS A 259 -2.02 -12.74 -18.69
N SER A 260 -1.87 -12.45 -17.41
CA SER A 260 -0.91 -13.11 -16.51
C SER A 260 -1.53 -13.40 -15.14
N SER A 261 -1.03 -14.43 -14.44
CA SER A 261 -1.36 -14.71 -13.04
C SER A 261 -0.42 -14.00 -12.06
N CYS A 262 0.44 -13.11 -12.56
CA CYS A 262 1.40 -12.37 -11.75
C CYS A 262 0.74 -11.42 -10.76
N ARG A 263 1.41 -11.23 -9.62
CA ARG A 263 1.06 -10.17 -8.67
C ARG A 263 1.67 -8.85 -9.12
N VAL A 264 0.81 -7.84 -9.24
CA VAL A 264 1.17 -6.44 -9.56
C VAL A 264 0.94 -5.59 -8.31
N PHE A 265 2.00 -4.94 -7.84
CA PHE A 265 1.94 -4.01 -6.72
C PHE A 265 1.41 -2.65 -7.20
N LEU A 266 0.46 -2.10 -6.44
CA LEU A 266 -0.10 -0.77 -6.60
C LEU A 266 -0.32 -0.20 -5.19
N ASP A 267 0.21 1.00 -4.94
CA ASP A 267 0.20 1.66 -3.62
C ASP A 267 -1.21 1.82 -3.02
N SER A 268 -2.21 2.13 -3.85
CA SER A 268 -3.61 2.30 -3.43
C SER A 268 -4.26 1.02 -2.89
N ASP A 269 -3.67 -0.16 -3.11
CA ASP A 269 -4.13 -1.42 -2.51
C ASP A 269 -3.43 -1.76 -1.18
N ASN A 270 -2.37 -1.03 -0.82
CA ASN A 270 -1.50 -1.32 0.32
C ASN A 270 -1.21 -0.04 1.15
N LEU A 271 -2.23 0.81 1.34
CA LEU A 271 -2.13 2.15 1.94
C LEU A 271 -1.61 2.20 3.38
N GLU A 272 -1.58 1.08 4.11
CA GLU A 272 -1.13 1.00 5.51
C GLU A 272 0.40 1.05 5.66
N ASP A 273 1.16 0.63 4.64
CA ASP A 273 2.61 0.37 4.73
C ASP A 273 3.47 1.26 3.80
N LEU A 274 3.10 2.54 3.61
CA LEU A 274 3.87 3.46 2.76
C LEU A 274 5.34 3.60 3.22
N ASP A 275 5.62 3.42 4.51
CA ASP A 275 6.98 3.38 5.06
C ASP A 275 7.84 2.25 4.49
N LEU A 276 7.21 1.19 3.97
CA LEU A 276 7.86 0.00 3.41
C LEU A 276 7.88 0.02 1.88
N ILE A 277 7.45 1.11 1.23
CA ILE A 277 7.35 1.16 -0.24
C ILE A 277 8.71 0.94 -0.92
N PHE A 278 9.76 1.56 -0.41
CA PHE A 278 11.12 1.37 -0.92
C PHE A 278 11.66 -0.01 -0.59
N ASP A 279 11.30 -0.61 0.54
CA ASP A 279 11.69 -1.99 0.87
C ASP A 279 10.99 -3.00 -0.04
N THR A 280 9.73 -2.72 -0.43
CA THR A 280 8.98 -3.49 -1.42
C THR A 280 9.66 -3.42 -2.78
N VAL A 281 9.99 -2.22 -3.28
CA VAL A 281 10.75 -2.06 -4.53
C VAL A 281 12.10 -2.80 -4.47
N ARG A 282 12.83 -2.64 -3.36
CA ARG A 282 14.18 -3.20 -3.18
C ARG A 282 14.21 -4.73 -3.17
N SER A 283 13.24 -5.37 -2.52
CA SER A 283 13.35 -6.78 -2.12
C SER A 283 12.21 -7.67 -2.58
N GLN A 284 11.07 -7.08 -2.95
CA GLN A 284 9.86 -7.82 -3.28
C GLN A 284 9.42 -7.65 -4.74
N THR A 285 10.08 -6.79 -5.51
CA THR A 285 9.71 -6.46 -6.90
C THR A 285 10.74 -6.97 -7.90
N LYS A 286 10.30 -7.61 -9.00
CA LYS A 286 11.18 -7.97 -10.13
C LYS A 286 11.39 -6.84 -11.13
N ASN A 287 10.30 -6.15 -11.48
CA ASN A 287 10.30 -5.08 -12.47
C ASN A 287 9.58 -3.84 -11.92
N LEU A 288 10.19 -2.67 -12.06
CA LEU A 288 9.56 -1.37 -11.82
C LEU A 288 9.07 -0.83 -13.17
N VAL A 289 7.75 -0.72 -13.35
CA VAL A 289 7.15 -0.06 -14.51
C VAL A 289 6.85 1.39 -14.13
N VAL A 290 7.46 2.32 -14.84
CA VAL A 290 7.41 3.75 -14.55
C VAL A 290 6.51 4.45 -15.57
N LEU A 291 5.36 4.96 -15.10
CA LEU A 291 4.38 5.67 -15.92
C LEU A 291 4.73 7.16 -15.98
N LEU A 292 5.50 7.53 -16.99
CA LEU A 292 6.03 8.88 -17.21
C LEU A 292 4.92 9.83 -17.66
N THR A 293 4.37 10.55 -16.68
CA THR A 293 3.44 11.69 -16.86
C THR A 293 4.16 13.01 -16.55
N PRO A 294 3.64 14.18 -16.97
CA PRO A 294 4.31 15.48 -16.76
C PRO A 294 4.75 15.74 -15.30
N GLU A 295 3.96 15.25 -14.34
CA GLU A 295 4.18 15.49 -12.91
C GLU A 295 4.92 14.34 -12.19
N LEU A 296 5.22 13.22 -12.87
CA LEU A 296 5.84 12.05 -12.23
C LEU A 296 7.19 12.40 -11.59
N LEU A 297 8.09 13.04 -12.35
CA LEU A 297 9.44 13.37 -11.90
C LEU A 297 9.46 14.50 -10.86
N LYS A 298 8.32 15.16 -10.64
CA LYS A 298 8.13 16.18 -9.60
C LYS A 298 7.60 15.59 -8.29
N ARG A 299 7.32 14.28 -8.22
CA ARG A 299 6.84 13.60 -7.00
C ARG A 299 7.95 12.86 -6.28
N MET A 300 8.21 13.25 -5.03
CA MET A 300 9.30 12.68 -4.22
C MET A 300 9.24 11.15 -4.07
N TRP A 301 8.03 10.58 -3.92
CA TRP A 301 7.86 9.14 -3.72
C TRP A 301 8.26 8.35 -4.97
N CYS A 302 7.84 8.81 -6.15
CA CYS A 302 8.24 8.23 -7.43
C CYS A 302 9.75 8.34 -7.63
N ALA A 303 10.37 9.47 -7.26
CA ALA A 303 11.82 9.60 -7.28
C ALA A 303 12.51 8.56 -6.38
N GLY A 304 12.00 8.37 -5.16
CA GLY A 304 12.52 7.38 -4.22
C GLY A 304 12.38 5.94 -4.74
N GLU A 305 11.28 5.61 -5.41
CA GLU A 305 11.06 4.31 -6.06
C GLU A 305 12.07 4.07 -7.19
N ILE A 306 12.25 5.05 -8.08
CA ILE A 306 13.18 4.98 -9.22
C ILE A 306 14.63 4.85 -8.72
N VAL A 307 15.04 5.67 -7.76
CA VAL A 307 16.38 5.56 -7.13
C VAL A 307 16.57 4.19 -6.50
N THR A 308 15.57 3.69 -5.79
CA THR A 308 15.65 2.40 -5.12
C THR A 308 15.79 1.26 -6.13
N ALA A 309 15.01 1.26 -7.21
CA ALA A 309 15.14 0.29 -8.28
C ALA A 309 16.52 0.36 -8.96
N HIS A 310 16.98 1.56 -9.31
CA HIS A 310 18.28 1.78 -9.95
C HIS A 310 19.44 1.25 -9.08
N ARG A 311 19.48 1.62 -7.80
CA ARG A 311 20.55 1.20 -6.87
C ARG A 311 20.56 -0.30 -6.58
N ASN A 312 19.40 -0.94 -6.63
CA ASN A 312 19.26 -2.38 -6.37
C ASN A 312 19.22 -3.24 -7.65
N LYS A 313 19.47 -2.64 -8.82
CA LYS A 313 19.48 -3.31 -10.12
C LYS A 313 18.18 -4.05 -10.43
N ILE A 314 17.06 -3.47 -10.00
CA ILE A 314 15.72 -3.92 -10.39
C ILE A 314 15.50 -3.50 -11.83
N SER A 315 14.89 -4.37 -12.64
CA SER A 315 14.60 -4.07 -14.05
C SER A 315 13.61 -2.89 -14.12
N ILE A 316 13.97 -1.82 -14.84
CA ILE A 316 13.10 -0.64 -15.01
C ILE A 316 12.54 -0.67 -16.43
N VAL A 317 11.22 -0.55 -16.56
CA VAL A 317 10.49 -0.43 -17.83
C VAL A 317 9.84 0.95 -17.86
N THR A 318 10.17 1.76 -18.86
CA THR A 318 9.68 3.14 -18.98
C THR A 318 8.52 3.23 -19.97
N VAL A 319 7.43 3.85 -19.52
CA VAL A 319 6.20 3.99 -20.31
C VAL A 319 5.83 5.47 -20.36
N ILE A 320 5.95 6.09 -21.53
CA ILE A 320 5.61 7.48 -21.79
C ILE A 320 4.10 7.62 -21.92
N CYS A 321 3.53 8.51 -21.11
CA CYS A 321 2.14 8.93 -21.18
C CYS A 321 2.03 10.32 -21.83
N ASP A 322 0.81 10.73 -22.14
CA ASP A 322 0.53 11.98 -22.85
C ASP A 322 1.07 13.20 -22.09
N GLY A 323 1.69 14.12 -22.84
CA GLY A 323 2.25 15.37 -22.32
C GLY A 323 3.60 15.25 -21.64
N PHE A 324 4.15 14.05 -21.47
CA PHE A 324 5.47 13.90 -20.85
C PHE A 324 6.59 14.44 -21.76
N ALA A 325 7.48 15.23 -21.16
CA ALA A 325 8.71 15.70 -21.78
C ALA A 325 9.90 15.26 -20.92
N HIS A 326 10.99 14.86 -21.58
CA HIS A 326 12.23 14.55 -20.89
C HIS A 326 12.84 15.83 -20.32
N LEU A 327 13.32 15.76 -19.07
CA LEU A 327 14.06 16.87 -18.46
C LEU A 327 15.37 17.14 -19.21
N ILE A 328 15.62 18.39 -19.57
CA ILE A 328 16.95 18.80 -20.05
C ILE A 328 17.94 18.87 -18.87
N GLU A 329 19.25 18.85 -19.14
CA GLU A 329 20.28 18.83 -18.08
C GLU A 329 20.14 19.98 -17.08
N GLN A 330 19.75 21.17 -17.55
CA GLN A 330 19.48 22.33 -16.70
C GLN A 330 18.27 22.12 -15.76
N GLU A 331 17.21 21.48 -16.23
CA GLU A 331 16.04 21.14 -15.41
C GLU A 331 16.36 20.03 -14.41
N LEU A 332 17.25 19.11 -14.79
CA LEU A 332 17.73 18.07 -13.89
C LEU A 332 18.50 18.65 -12.70
N GLU A 333 19.30 19.70 -12.93
CA GLU A 333 19.96 20.43 -11.85
C GLU A 333 18.97 21.12 -10.91
N ASN A 334 17.80 21.52 -11.42
CA ASN A 334 16.70 22.14 -10.67
C ASN A 334 15.76 21.14 -9.98
N VAL A 335 15.95 19.81 -10.11
CA VAL A 335 15.10 18.82 -9.41
C VAL A 335 14.97 19.08 -7.90
N PRO A 336 16.02 19.50 -7.16
CA PRO A 336 15.86 19.85 -5.74
C PRO A 336 14.85 20.98 -5.49
N SER A 337 14.56 21.88 -6.44
CA SER A 337 13.58 22.94 -6.22
C SER A 337 12.12 22.46 -6.35
N PHE A 338 11.88 21.25 -6.88
CA PHE A 338 10.52 20.71 -6.99
C PHE A 338 9.93 20.32 -5.63
N TRP A 339 10.77 20.11 -4.61
CA TRP A 339 10.35 19.56 -3.33
C TRP A 339 10.67 20.49 -2.18
N THR A 340 9.79 20.46 -1.16
CA THR A 340 10.03 21.16 0.09
C THR A 340 11.20 20.53 0.86
N GLU A 341 11.82 21.28 1.77
CA GLU A 341 12.87 20.74 2.63
C GLU A 341 12.39 19.54 3.47
N GLN A 342 11.12 19.52 3.87
CA GLN A 342 10.52 18.37 4.56
C GLN A 342 10.44 17.12 3.66
N GLN A 343 10.13 17.28 2.38
CA GLN A 343 10.08 16.18 1.43
C GLN A 343 11.48 15.61 1.17
N LYS A 344 12.49 16.48 1.00
CA LYS A 344 13.90 16.07 0.90
C LYS A 344 14.36 15.34 2.15
N HIS A 345 14.00 15.86 3.33
CA HIS A 345 14.28 15.24 4.62
C HIS A 345 13.71 13.82 4.72
N THR A 346 12.46 13.63 4.28
CA THR A 346 11.84 12.30 4.24
C THR A 346 12.67 11.34 3.40
N LEU A 347 13.05 11.69 2.17
CA LEU A 347 13.92 10.85 1.32
C LEU A 347 15.29 10.59 1.95
N ALA A 348 15.90 11.60 2.57
CA ALA A 348 17.19 11.46 3.27
C ALA A 348 17.11 10.46 4.44
N SER A 349 15.98 10.37 5.14
CA SER A 349 15.75 9.37 6.19
C SER A 349 15.74 7.92 5.66
N PHE A 350 15.45 7.74 4.36
CA PHE A 350 15.57 6.47 3.65
C PHE A 350 16.95 6.25 3.01
N GLY A 351 17.88 7.19 3.20
CA GLY A 351 19.23 7.13 2.64
C GLY A 351 19.31 7.47 1.15
N ILE A 352 18.34 8.25 0.66
CA ILE A 352 18.27 8.74 -0.71
C ILE A 352 18.66 10.23 -0.71
N ASP A 353 19.68 10.59 -1.48
CA ASP A 353 20.10 11.96 -1.67
C ASP A 353 19.77 12.47 -3.08
N MET A 354 19.92 13.78 -3.27
CA MET A 354 19.57 14.42 -4.54
C MET A 354 20.49 14.01 -5.69
N ASP A 355 21.75 13.68 -5.42
CA ASP A 355 22.68 13.22 -6.45
C ASP A 355 22.25 11.84 -6.98
N MET A 356 21.80 10.95 -6.09
CA MET A 356 21.21 9.66 -6.46
C MET A 356 19.94 9.84 -7.30
N VAL A 357 19.10 10.83 -6.98
CA VAL A 357 17.90 11.16 -7.78
C VAL A 357 18.32 11.58 -9.19
N LYS A 358 19.25 12.52 -9.31
CA LYS A 358 19.75 12.99 -10.62
C LYS A 358 20.36 11.84 -11.43
N GLU A 359 21.19 11.00 -10.81
CA GLU A 359 21.77 9.81 -11.46
C GLU A 359 20.68 8.84 -11.95
N ALA A 360 19.67 8.57 -11.12
CA ALA A 360 18.59 7.67 -11.48
C ALA A 360 17.70 8.22 -12.61
N TYR A 361 17.49 9.54 -12.66
CA TYR A 361 16.75 10.19 -13.76
C TYR A 361 17.54 10.19 -15.07
N ARG A 362 18.86 10.45 -15.05
CA ARG A 362 19.72 10.27 -16.24
C ARG A 362 19.65 8.83 -16.75
N HIS A 363 19.69 7.85 -15.83
CA HIS A 363 19.54 6.45 -16.19
C HIS A 363 18.17 6.17 -16.81
N LEU A 364 17.09 6.72 -16.24
CA LEU A 364 15.73 6.56 -16.75
C LEU A 364 15.59 7.05 -18.20
N GLN A 365 16.23 8.17 -18.55
CA GLN A 365 16.25 8.72 -19.90
C GLN A 365 17.06 7.87 -20.90
N ALA A 366 18.04 7.11 -20.42
CA ALA A 366 18.89 6.25 -21.26
C ALA A 366 18.25 4.88 -21.57
N ILE A 367 17.17 4.49 -20.88
CA ILE A 367 16.49 3.20 -21.08
C ILE A 367 15.48 3.32 -22.24
N PRO A 368 15.37 2.31 -23.12
CA PRO A 368 14.33 2.27 -24.14
C PRO A 368 12.94 2.44 -23.54
N CYS A 369 12.16 3.36 -24.11
CA CYS A 369 10.82 3.72 -23.65
C CYS A 369 9.76 3.34 -24.67
N PHE A 370 8.54 3.10 -24.18
CA PHE A 370 7.37 2.79 -24.99
C PHE A 370 6.28 3.80 -24.73
N THR A 371 5.41 4.03 -25.70
CA THR A 371 4.29 4.97 -25.53
C THR A 371 3.04 4.20 -25.09
N MET A 372 2.32 4.75 -24.12
CA MET A 372 0.97 4.31 -23.76
C MET A 372 -0.07 5.24 -24.39
N PRO A 373 -0.72 4.85 -25.50
CA PRO A 373 -1.70 5.68 -26.17
C PRO A 373 -3.02 5.66 -25.39
N ARG A 374 -3.15 6.49 -24.35
CA ARG A 374 -4.37 6.52 -23.50
C ARG A 374 -5.62 6.86 -24.28
N PHE A 375 -5.52 7.73 -25.30
CA PHE A 375 -6.64 8.05 -26.20
C PHE A 375 -6.73 7.14 -27.43
N GLY A 376 -5.79 6.21 -27.60
CA GLY A 376 -5.75 5.30 -28.74
C GLY A 376 -6.85 4.24 -28.72
N SER A 377 -6.98 3.53 -29.83
CA SER A 377 -7.90 2.40 -29.97
C SER A 377 -7.58 1.27 -28.97
N GLU A 378 -8.57 0.42 -28.68
CA GLU A 378 -8.39 -0.74 -27.79
C GLU A 378 -7.24 -1.65 -28.25
N LYS A 379 -7.05 -1.80 -29.57
CA LYS A 379 -5.94 -2.59 -30.14
C LYS A 379 -4.58 -1.98 -29.83
N GLN A 380 -4.43 -0.67 -29.96
CA GLN A 380 -3.19 0.05 -29.64
C GLN A 380 -2.85 -0.04 -28.15
N GLN A 381 -3.87 0.13 -27.30
CA GLN A 381 -3.72 -0.02 -25.85
C GLN A 381 -3.33 -1.45 -25.47
N ALA A 382 -3.99 -2.46 -26.04
CA ALA A 382 -3.68 -3.87 -25.79
C ALA A 382 -2.26 -4.25 -26.25
N SER A 383 -1.78 -3.71 -27.38
CA SER A 383 -0.39 -3.91 -27.82
C SER A 383 0.61 -3.34 -26.82
N SER A 384 0.37 -2.13 -26.28
CA SER A 384 1.25 -1.53 -25.27
C SER A 384 1.27 -2.35 -23.97
N VAL A 385 0.13 -2.89 -23.53
CA VAL A 385 0.07 -3.78 -22.35
C VAL A 385 0.89 -5.06 -22.59
N LEU A 386 0.78 -5.65 -23.78
CA LEU A 386 1.52 -6.85 -24.13
C LEU A 386 3.03 -6.59 -24.21
N GLU A 387 3.43 -5.42 -24.72
CA GLU A 387 4.83 -4.99 -24.76
C GLU A 387 5.40 -4.83 -23.35
N ILE A 388 4.68 -4.17 -22.44
CA ILE A 388 5.06 -4.07 -21.02
C ILE A 388 5.22 -5.48 -20.41
N ALA A 389 4.29 -6.39 -20.69
CA ALA A 389 4.35 -7.76 -20.18
C ALA A 389 5.56 -8.54 -20.72
N ASN A 390 5.92 -8.34 -22.00
CA ASN A 390 7.08 -8.96 -22.62
C ASN A 390 8.39 -8.41 -22.03
N CYS A 391 8.52 -7.08 -21.88
CA CYS A 391 9.68 -6.44 -21.25
C CYS A 391 9.88 -6.90 -19.80
N CYS A 392 8.77 -7.07 -19.07
CA CYS A 392 8.80 -7.58 -17.69
C CYS A 392 8.98 -9.10 -17.59
N ARG A 393 9.03 -9.81 -18.74
CA ARG A 393 9.10 -11.29 -18.84
C ARG A 393 8.01 -11.99 -18.02
N LEU A 394 6.78 -11.50 -18.12
CA LEU A 394 5.66 -12.06 -17.37
C LEU A 394 5.24 -13.42 -17.96
N PRO A 395 4.99 -14.45 -17.12
CA PRO A 395 4.37 -15.68 -17.57
C PRO A 395 3.00 -15.38 -18.20
N LYS A 396 2.81 -15.85 -19.42
CA LYS A 396 1.53 -15.79 -20.12
C LYS A 396 0.60 -16.85 -19.53
N LYS A 397 -0.64 -16.50 -19.24
CA LYS A 397 -1.67 -17.50 -18.98
C LYS A 397 -1.87 -18.32 -20.26
N ALA A 398 -1.81 -19.65 -20.17
CA ALA A 398 -2.23 -20.52 -21.26
C ALA A 398 -3.72 -20.25 -21.52
N PHE A 399 -4.04 -19.66 -22.67
CA PHE A 399 -5.42 -19.47 -23.06
C PHE A 399 -6.01 -20.85 -23.40
N SER A 400 -7.04 -21.29 -22.69
CA SER A 400 -8.07 -22.09 -23.36
C SER A 400 -8.68 -21.17 -24.40
N SER A 401 -8.64 -21.56 -25.66
CA SER A 401 -9.32 -20.92 -26.77
C SER A 401 -10.84 -20.96 -26.59
N SER A 402 -11.36 -20.19 -25.64
CA SER A 402 -12.79 -19.99 -25.38
C SER A 402 -13.21 -18.51 -25.46
N ALA A 403 -12.27 -17.59 -25.74
CA ALA A 403 -12.63 -16.35 -26.41
C ALA A 403 -12.72 -16.67 -27.91
N GLY A 404 -13.93 -16.99 -28.35
CA GLY A 404 -14.19 -17.58 -29.65
C GLY A 404 -13.58 -16.81 -30.82
N SER A 405 -12.96 -17.56 -31.72
CA SER A 405 -13.08 -17.36 -33.17
C SER A 405 -14.56 -17.55 -33.60
N GLY A 406 -15.48 -16.84 -32.95
CA GLY A 406 -16.82 -16.64 -33.44
C GLY A 406 -16.72 -15.58 -34.53
N SER A 407 -17.13 -15.93 -35.74
CA SER A 407 -17.37 -15.00 -36.83
C SER A 407 -18.00 -13.71 -36.30
N SER A 408 -17.40 -12.55 -36.61
CA SER A 408 -18.04 -11.24 -36.79
C SER A 408 -19.52 -11.12 -36.34
N SER A 409 -19.84 -11.40 -35.08
CA SER A 409 -21.10 -10.98 -34.49
C SER A 409 -20.82 -9.55 -34.06
N ALA A 410 -21.60 -8.62 -34.61
CA ALA A 410 -21.45 -7.20 -34.32
C ALA A 410 -21.35 -7.01 -32.80
N ASN A 411 -20.34 -6.26 -32.36
CA ASN A 411 -20.12 -5.91 -30.96
C ASN A 411 -21.35 -5.12 -30.49
N ARG A 412 -22.27 -5.76 -29.75
CA ARG A 412 -23.57 -5.19 -29.34
C ARG A 412 -23.58 -4.95 -27.83
N PRO A 413 -22.90 -3.90 -27.36
CA PRO A 413 -22.82 -3.61 -25.93
C PRO A 413 -24.20 -3.29 -25.35
N ARG A 414 -24.45 -3.80 -24.16
CA ARG A 414 -25.73 -3.61 -23.45
C ARG A 414 -25.67 -2.50 -22.41
N ILE A 415 -24.46 -2.17 -21.97
CA ILE A 415 -24.18 -1.09 -21.03
C ILE A 415 -23.19 -0.16 -21.71
N LEU A 416 -23.60 1.08 -21.95
CA LEU A 416 -22.73 2.13 -22.47
C LEU A 416 -22.19 2.93 -21.29
N ILE A 417 -20.90 3.24 -21.31
CA ILE A 417 -20.22 3.97 -20.23
C ILE A 417 -19.65 5.23 -20.85
N THR A 418 -19.96 6.39 -20.28
CA THR A 418 -19.42 7.68 -20.73
C THR A 418 -19.06 8.60 -19.55
N GLY A 419 -18.41 9.73 -19.82
CA GLY A 419 -17.77 10.64 -18.86
C GLY A 419 -16.96 11.73 -19.57
N ALA A 420 -16.00 12.36 -18.89
CA ALA A 420 -15.08 13.34 -19.50
C ALA A 420 -14.01 12.63 -20.36
N MET A 421 -14.34 12.32 -21.61
CA MET A 421 -13.48 11.51 -22.51
C MET A 421 -12.21 12.22 -22.97
N ALA A 422 -12.18 13.56 -22.88
CA ALA A 422 -10.99 14.36 -23.15
C ALA A 422 -9.96 14.31 -22.01
N ASP A 423 -10.36 13.91 -20.80
CA ASP A 423 -9.45 13.74 -19.67
C ASP A 423 -8.94 12.29 -19.61
N ALA A 424 -7.62 12.15 -19.62
CA ALA A 424 -6.99 10.84 -19.74
C ALA A 424 -7.20 9.95 -18.50
N GLU A 425 -7.31 10.55 -17.32
CA GLU A 425 -7.57 9.81 -16.08
C GLU A 425 -9.05 9.42 -16.00
N ALA A 426 -9.98 10.33 -16.30
CA ALA A 426 -11.40 10.02 -16.38
C ALA A 426 -11.71 8.91 -17.40
N LEU A 427 -11.04 8.92 -18.56
CA LEU A 427 -11.10 7.81 -19.51
C LEU A 427 -10.60 6.50 -18.89
N SER A 428 -9.45 6.52 -18.19
CA SER A 428 -8.91 5.35 -17.50
C SER A 428 -9.84 4.84 -16.39
N VAL A 429 -10.59 5.72 -15.73
CA VAL A 429 -11.64 5.35 -14.78
C VAL A 429 -12.79 4.64 -15.50
N CYS A 430 -13.29 5.18 -16.61
CA CYS A 430 -14.35 4.55 -17.41
C CYS A 430 -13.94 3.15 -17.88
N GLN A 431 -12.70 2.98 -18.33
CA GLN A 431 -12.18 1.68 -18.75
C GLN A 431 -11.99 0.71 -17.58
N THR A 432 -11.54 1.20 -16.42
CA THR A 432 -11.47 0.39 -15.20
C THR A 432 -12.87 -0.09 -14.80
N PHE A 433 -13.84 0.82 -14.81
CA PHE A 433 -15.25 0.52 -14.51
C PHE A 433 -15.83 -0.50 -15.49
N GLN A 434 -15.56 -0.36 -16.80
CA GLN A 434 -15.94 -1.33 -17.83
C GLN A 434 -15.45 -2.74 -17.48
N ILE A 435 -14.17 -2.92 -17.15
CA ILE A 435 -13.62 -4.24 -16.78
C ILE A 435 -14.36 -4.83 -15.58
N LEU A 436 -14.60 -4.01 -14.55
CA LEU A 436 -15.23 -4.48 -13.31
C LEU A 436 -16.71 -4.81 -13.48
N VAL A 437 -17.46 -3.99 -14.22
CA VAL A 437 -18.88 -4.26 -14.54
C VAL A 437 -19.00 -5.53 -15.37
N GLN A 438 -18.17 -5.72 -16.40
CA GLN A 438 -18.20 -6.92 -17.22
C GLN A 438 -17.86 -8.17 -16.39
N ARG A 439 -16.88 -8.09 -15.47
CA ARG A 439 -16.57 -9.21 -14.55
C ARG A 439 -17.70 -9.50 -13.58
N ASN A 440 -18.39 -8.48 -13.07
CA ASN A 440 -19.45 -8.64 -12.09
C ASN A 440 -20.75 -9.17 -12.74
N MET A 441 -21.15 -8.60 -13.88
CA MET A 441 -22.43 -8.88 -14.52
C MET A 441 -22.36 -9.96 -15.59
N GLN A 442 -21.17 -10.27 -16.13
CA GLN A 442 -21.00 -11.13 -17.33
C GLN A 442 -21.80 -10.61 -18.54
N VAL A 443 -21.99 -9.29 -18.62
CA VAL A 443 -22.71 -8.59 -19.70
C VAL A 443 -21.72 -7.68 -20.42
N GLN A 444 -21.84 -7.59 -21.75
CA GLN A 444 -20.97 -6.76 -22.57
C GLN A 444 -21.21 -5.27 -22.31
N ALA A 445 -20.13 -4.54 -22.01
CA ALA A 445 -20.15 -3.10 -21.79
C ALA A 445 -19.12 -2.41 -22.69
N ALA A 446 -19.42 -1.21 -23.16
CA ALA A 446 -18.51 -0.41 -23.99
C ALA A 446 -18.34 1.00 -23.42
N VAL A 447 -17.12 1.51 -23.48
CA VAL A 447 -16.84 2.93 -23.23
C VAL A 447 -17.08 3.69 -24.52
N VAL A 448 -17.94 4.71 -24.47
CA VAL A 448 -18.31 5.54 -25.61
C VAL A 448 -17.58 6.86 -25.53
N ARG A 449 -16.78 7.14 -26.57
CA ARG A 449 -15.82 8.26 -26.64
C ARG A 449 -16.28 9.38 -27.57
N SER A 450 -17.15 9.08 -28.51
CA SER A 450 -17.62 10.01 -29.54
C SER A 450 -19.13 9.87 -29.79
N LEU A 451 -19.70 10.86 -30.47
CA LEU A 451 -21.09 10.82 -30.93
C LEU A 451 -21.36 9.62 -31.85
N GLU A 452 -20.45 9.34 -32.80
CA GLU A 452 -20.57 8.21 -33.72
C GLU A 452 -20.59 6.86 -32.98
N GLU A 453 -19.74 6.69 -31.96
CA GLU A 453 -19.76 5.49 -31.13
C GLU A 453 -21.07 5.35 -30.34
N MET A 454 -21.63 6.47 -29.87
CA MET A 454 -22.93 6.48 -29.19
C MET A 454 -24.03 6.03 -30.16
N GLU A 455 -24.19 6.69 -31.30
CA GLU A 455 -25.24 6.40 -32.28
C GLU A 455 -25.21 4.95 -32.78
N ASN A 456 -24.02 4.39 -32.98
CA ASN A 456 -23.87 3.00 -33.42
C ASN A 456 -24.23 1.97 -32.34
N ALA A 457 -23.97 2.28 -31.07
CA ALA A 457 -24.11 1.34 -29.96
C ALA A 457 -25.47 1.45 -29.23
N LEU A 458 -26.07 2.65 -29.24
CA LEU A 458 -27.29 3.00 -28.52
C LEU A 458 -28.51 2.11 -28.86
N PRO A 459 -28.73 1.66 -30.12
CA PRO A 459 -29.86 0.77 -30.45
C PRO A 459 -29.84 -0.57 -29.68
N PHE A 460 -28.65 -1.01 -29.24
CA PHE A 460 -28.47 -2.28 -28.52
C PHE A 460 -28.43 -2.11 -27.00
N ALA A 461 -28.29 -0.88 -26.52
CA ALA A 461 -28.07 -0.57 -25.13
C ALA A 461 -29.35 -0.66 -24.28
N SER A 462 -29.21 -1.21 -23.08
CA SER A 462 -30.24 -1.13 -22.03
C SER A 462 -29.95 -0.03 -21.02
N TYR A 463 -28.67 0.33 -20.85
CA TYR A 463 -28.23 1.31 -19.86
C TYR A 463 -27.18 2.24 -20.44
N VAL A 464 -27.25 3.51 -20.04
CA VAL A 464 -26.18 4.50 -20.21
C VAL A 464 -25.68 4.90 -18.83
N VAL A 465 -24.41 4.65 -18.55
CA VAL A 465 -23.75 4.98 -17.29
C VAL A 465 -22.89 6.21 -17.50
N VAL A 466 -23.14 7.26 -16.71
CA VAL A 466 -22.37 8.51 -16.76
C VAL A 466 -21.52 8.63 -15.50
N LEU A 467 -20.20 8.67 -15.68
CA LEU A 467 -19.22 8.85 -14.61
C LEU A 467 -18.85 10.33 -14.47
N PHE A 468 -19.31 10.94 -13.40
CA PHE A 468 -19.06 12.33 -13.08
C PHE A 468 -17.59 12.55 -12.75
N SER A 469 -16.99 13.49 -13.47
CA SER A 469 -15.59 13.93 -13.37
C SER A 469 -15.48 15.44 -13.57
N ARG A 470 -14.46 16.07 -13.00
CA ARG A 470 -14.27 17.53 -13.08
C ARG A 470 -14.34 18.02 -14.53
N GLY A 471 -15.06 19.13 -14.75
CA GLY A 471 -15.13 19.78 -16.07
C GLY A 471 -16.05 19.11 -17.10
N MET A 472 -16.62 17.93 -16.82
CA MET A 472 -17.41 17.16 -17.78
C MET A 472 -18.62 17.93 -18.36
N LEU A 473 -19.33 18.72 -17.55
CA LEU A 473 -20.48 19.50 -18.02
C LEU A 473 -20.11 20.69 -18.92
N ARG A 474 -18.81 21.01 -19.02
CA ARG A 474 -18.30 22.04 -19.92
C ARG A 474 -17.68 21.46 -21.20
N ASP A 475 -17.67 20.14 -21.35
CA ASP A 475 -17.14 19.45 -22.53
C ASP A 475 -18.22 19.33 -23.62
N PRO A 476 -18.04 19.97 -24.79
CA PRO A 476 -19.00 19.89 -25.90
C PRO A 476 -19.18 18.48 -26.45
N ASN A 477 -18.14 17.64 -26.44
CA ASN A 477 -18.26 16.26 -26.93
C ASN A 477 -19.16 15.44 -26.01
N PHE A 478 -19.01 15.60 -24.69
CA PHE A 478 -19.92 14.98 -23.72
C PHE A 478 -21.36 15.47 -23.89
N ALA A 479 -21.56 16.76 -24.13
CA ALA A 479 -22.89 17.33 -24.36
C ALA A 479 -23.58 16.69 -25.59
N LEU A 480 -22.86 16.55 -26.71
CA LEU A 480 -23.36 15.88 -27.92
C LEU A 480 -23.74 14.40 -27.65
N ILE A 481 -22.88 13.67 -26.95
CA ILE A 481 -23.14 12.27 -26.56
C ILE A 481 -24.41 12.17 -25.70
N LEU A 482 -24.61 13.08 -24.74
CA LEU A 482 -25.78 13.08 -23.87
C LEU A 482 -27.07 13.44 -24.62
N LEU A 483 -27.02 14.42 -25.53
CA LEU A 483 -28.16 14.80 -26.36
C LEU A 483 -28.59 13.65 -27.27
N SER A 484 -27.64 12.96 -27.90
CA SER A 484 -27.89 11.75 -28.71
C SER A 484 -28.54 10.63 -27.89
N ALA A 485 -28.09 10.44 -26.64
CA ALA A 485 -28.71 9.47 -25.73
C ALA A 485 -30.17 9.83 -25.35
N ASN A 486 -30.53 11.12 -25.37
CA ASN A 486 -31.86 11.61 -25.01
C ASN A 486 -32.83 11.73 -26.20
N SER A 487 -32.34 12.00 -27.42
CA SER A 487 -33.15 12.32 -28.61
C SER A 487 -33.99 11.14 -29.12
N LEU A 488 -33.57 9.90 -28.87
CA LEU A 488 -34.33 8.69 -29.22
C LEU A 488 -35.58 8.45 -28.34
N SER A 489 -35.85 9.32 -27.38
CA SER A 489 -37.01 9.20 -26.49
C SER A 489 -38.36 9.55 -27.16
N GLY A 490 -38.38 9.94 -28.44
CA GLY A 490 -39.58 10.36 -29.18
C GLY A 490 -40.15 9.36 -30.21
N SER A 491 -39.44 8.29 -30.54
CA SER A 491 -39.91 7.25 -31.48
C SER A 491 -40.62 6.13 -30.72
N ALA A 492 -41.91 5.91 -30.98
CA ALA A 492 -42.79 4.99 -30.24
C ALA A 492 -42.41 3.49 -30.35
N SER A 493 -41.30 3.14 -31.02
CA SER A 493 -40.91 1.75 -31.32
C SER A 493 -39.50 1.37 -30.86
N GLU A 494 -38.70 2.27 -30.30
CA GLU A 494 -37.31 1.97 -29.94
C GLU A 494 -37.05 1.96 -28.43
N ARG A 495 -36.19 1.02 -28.05
CA ARG A 495 -35.82 0.68 -26.68
C ARG A 495 -35.09 1.85 -26.02
N LYS A 496 -35.75 2.56 -25.10
CA LYS A 496 -35.12 3.64 -24.34
C LYS A 496 -34.14 3.08 -23.27
N PRO A 497 -32.85 3.43 -23.29
CA PRO A 497 -31.92 3.00 -22.26
C PRO A 497 -32.14 3.76 -20.94
N GLU A 498 -31.95 3.06 -19.82
CA GLU A 498 -32.05 3.67 -18.48
C GLU A 498 -30.71 4.35 -18.11
N LEU A 499 -30.80 5.57 -17.58
CA LEU A 499 -29.64 6.36 -17.20
C LEU A 499 -29.19 6.01 -15.76
N VAL A 500 -27.90 5.74 -15.59
CA VAL A 500 -27.29 5.48 -14.29
C VAL A 500 -26.13 6.46 -14.08
N THR A 501 -26.12 7.16 -12.95
CA THR A 501 -25.07 8.12 -12.63
C THR A 501 -24.13 7.59 -11.55
N VAL A 502 -22.85 7.88 -11.72
CA VAL A 502 -21.77 7.44 -10.81
C VAL A 502 -20.87 8.63 -10.53
N SER A 503 -20.67 8.93 -9.25
CA SER A 503 -19.74 9.98 -8.79
C SER A 503 -18.34 9.39 -8.70
N ALA A 504 -17.52 9.56 -9.74
CA ALA A 504 -16.20 8.94 -9.85
C ALA A 504 -15.04 9.86 -9.43
N ASP A 505 -15.30 11.15 -9.29
CA ASP A 505 -14.34 12.17 -8.89
C ASP A 505 -14.96 13.07 -7.80
N ALA A 506 -14.22 13.29 -6.71
CA ALA A 506 -14.63 14.21 -5.67
C ALA A 506 -14.54 15.69 -6.13
N GLY A 507 -13.79 15.96 -7.21
CA GLY A 507 -13.67 17.26 -7.85
C GLY A 507 -14.80 17.62 -8.81
N PHE A 508 -15.86 16.81 -8.92
CA PHE A 508 -17.05 17.15 -9.69
C PHE A 508 -17.84 18.27 -9.01
N GLU A 509 -18.06 19.37 -9.74
CA GLU A 509 -18.82 20.52 -9.25
C GLU A 509 -20.24 20.48 -9.80
N PHE A 510 -21.23 20.49 -8.90
CA PHE A 510 -22.63 20.59 -9.30
C PHE A 510 -22.92 22.02 -9.81
N PRO A 511 -23.57 22.16 -10.98
CA PRO A 511 -23.81 23.47 -11.58
C PRO A 511 -24.80 24.30 -10.76
N GLY A 512 -24.45 25.57 -10.55
CA GLY A 512 -25.35 26.56 -9.95
C GLY A 512 -26.35 27.14 -10.97
N PRO A 513 -27.30 27.98 -10.52
CA PRO A 513 -28.30 28.61 -11.39
C PRO A 513 -27.69 29.44 -12.53
N GLU A 514 -26.58 30.15 -12.27
CA GLU A 514 -25.91 30.98 -13.26
C GLU A 514 -25.36 30.16 -14.44
N PHE A 515 -24.86 28.95 -14.18
CA PHE A 515 -24.39 28.05 -15.23
C PHE A 515 -25.51 27.69 -16.21
N TYR A 516 -26.71 27.38 -15.68
CA TYR A 516 -27.86 27.08 -16.53
C TYR A 516 -28.33 28.30 -17.32
N ARG A 517 -28.31 29.48 -16.71
CA ARG A 517 -28.68 30.73 -17.40
C ARG A 517 -27.72 31.03 -18.56
N GLU A 518 -26.43 30.84 -18.35
CA GLU A 518 -25.40 30.98 -19.38
C GLU A 518 -25.61 29.96 -20.50
N LEU A 519 -25.82 28.69 -20.14
CA LEU A 519 -26.03 27.58 -21.06
C LEU A 519 -27.28 27.77 -21.94
N GLU A 520 -28.39 28.22 -21.35
CA GLU A 520 -29.65 28.47 -22.06
C GLU A 520 -29.56 29.66 -23.03
N LEU A 521 -28.73 30.66 -22.73
CA LEU A 521 -28.56 31.85 -23.57
C LEU A 521 -27.51 31.68 -24.66
N GLN A 522 -26.41 31.00 -24.35
CA GLN A 522 -25.21 30.98 -25.20
C GLN A 522 -24.93 29.61 -25.83
N GLY A 523 -25.56 28.53 -25.34
CA GLY A 523 -25.17 27.17 -25.69
C GLY A 523 -23.87 26.77 -24.99
N LEU A 524 -23.15 25.80 -25.56
CA LEU A 524 -21.89 25.28 -24.99
C LEU A 524 -20.76 25.30 -26.04
N GLY A 525 -19.71 26.08 -25.75
CA GLY A 525 -18.52 26.26 -26.60
C GLY A 525 -18.34 27.72 -27.03
N LEU A 526 -17.09 28.20 -27.08
CA LEU A 526 -16.77 29.57 -27.48
C LEU A 526 -17.11 29.80 -28.96
N SER A 527 -17.71 30.95 -29.25
CA SER A 527 -17.90 31.46 -30.60
C SER A 527 -16.57 32.03 -31.10
N ASP A 528 -15.87 31.31 -31.97
CA ASP A 528 -14.65 31.79 -32.63
C ASP A 528 -14.93 32.88 -33.70
N GLY A 529 -15.92 33.76 -33.47
CA GLY A 529 -16.30 34.84 -34.40
C GLY A 529 -16.89 34.38 -35.74
N THR A 530 -16.93 33.08 -36.03
CA THR A 530 -17.46 32.49 -37.26
C THR A 530 -18.86 31.89 -37.12
N GLY A 531 -19.49 31.98 -35.94
CA GLY A 531 -20.84 31.46 -35.70
C GLY A 531 -20.96 29.93 -35.70
N SER A 532 -19.84 29.20 -35.63
CA SER A 532 -19.78 27.74 -35.78
C SER A 532 -19.13 27.04 -34.58
N GLY A 533 -19.55 27.38 -33.35
CA GLY A 533 -19.29 26.54 -32.17
C GLY A 533 -20.18 25.28 -32.20
N PRO A 534 -19.76 24.15 -31.59
CA PRO A 534 -20.39 22.84 -31.80
C PRO A 534 -21.85 22.73 -31.31
N LEU A 535 -22.26 23.52 -30.29
CA LEU A 535 -23.62 23.60 -29.77
C LEU A 535 -23.99 25.06 -29.51
N GLY A 536 -24.62 25.71 -30.50
CA GLY A 536 -25.05 27.10 -30.41
C GLY A 536 -26.22 27.34 -29.44
N ALA A 537 -26.66 28.59 -29.32
CA ALA A 537 -27.76 29.01 -28.42
C ALA A 537 -29.05 28.21 -28.62
N GLU A 538 -29.31 27.69 -29.83
CA GLU A 538 -30.49 26.87 -30.13
C GLU A 538 -30.54 25.56 -29.34
N ALA A 539 -29.40 24.94 -29.08
CA ALA A 539 -29.30 23.68 -28.33
C ALA A 539 -29.23 23.90 -26.80
N GLY A 540 -29.05 25.14 -26.35
CA GLY A 540 -28.89 25.50 -24.94
C GLY A 540 -30.02 25.04 -24.03
N PRO A 541 -31.30 25.33 -24.35
CA PRO A 541 -32.45 24.89 -23.55
C PRO A 541 -32.58 23.36 -23.44
N GLU A 542 -32.38 22.66 -24.56
CA GLU A 542 -32.45 21.19 -24.60
C GLU A 542 -31.33 20.56 -23.75
N LEU A 543 -30.11 21.08 -23.88
CA LEU A 543 -28.96 20.64 -23.09
C LEU A 543 -29.12 20.93 -21.60
N ALA A 544 -29.65 22.10 -21.25
CA ALA A 544 -29.96 22.45 -19.86
C ALA A 544 -30.99 21.47 -19.26
N GLN A 545 -32.02 21.08 -20.02
CA GLN A 545 -32.97 20.06 -19.61
C GLN A 545 -32.29 18.68 -19.47
N ALA A 546 -31.44 18.30 -20.40
CA ALA A 546 -30.68 17.04 -20.36
C ALA A 546 -29.79 16.97 -19.10
N TYR A 547 -29.07 18.04 -18.76
CA TYR A 547 -28.26 18.10 -17.55
C TYR A 547 -29.09 18.08 -16.27
N ARG A 548 -30.23 18.78 -16.21
CA ARG A 548 -31.14 18.67 -15.06
C ARG A 548 -31.66 17.23 -14.89
N SER A 549 -32.00 16.56 -15.99
CA SER A 549 -32.44 15.16 -15.97
C SER A 549 -31.32 14.20 -15.56
N LEU A 550 -30.08 14.45 -15.98
CA LEU A 550 -28.92 13.66 -15.59
C LEU A 550 -28.65 13.80 -14.09
N LEU A 551 -28.66 15.03 -13.57
CA LEU A 551 -28.29 15.34 -12.19
C LEU A 551 -29.41 15.06 -11.17
N SER A 552 -30.64 14.85 -11.63
CA SER A 552 -31.74 14.38 -10.76
C SER A 552 -31.60 12.90 -10.39
N VAL A 553 -30.81 12.13 -11.16
CA VAL A 553 -30.48 10.73 -10.84
C VAL A 553 -29.40 10.72 -9.76
N LEU A 554 -29.70 10.14 -8.60
CA LEU A 554 -28.78 10.04 -7.47
C LEU A 554 -27.49 9.30 -7.87
N ALA A 555 -26.36 9.98 -7.93
CA ALA A 555 -25.08 9.36 -8.28
C ALA A 555 -24.54 8.47 -7.16
N LEU A 556 -24.14 7.23 -7.49
CA LEU A 556 -23.46 6.35 -6.52
C LEU A 556 -21.96 6.64 -6.47
N PRO A 557 -21.32 6.56 -5.31
CA PRO A 557 -19.90 6.84 -5.19
C PRO A 557 -19.05 5.73 -5.80
N LEU A 558 -18.01 6.14 -6.53
CA LEU A 558 -16.93 5.29 -7.01
C LEU A 558 -15.61 5.97 -6.61
N THR A 559 -14.66 5.21 -6.07
CA THR A 559 -13.37 5.73 -5.59
C THR A 559 -12.24 5.08 -6.39
N PRO A 560 -11.89 5.59 -7.59
CA PRO A 560 -10.96 4.92 -8.51
C PRO A 560 -9.55 4.74 -7.95
N LEU A 561 -9.13 5.66 -7.07
CA LEU A 561 -7.84 5.63 -6.38
C LEU A 561 -7.88 4.88 -5.04
N GLY A 562 -9.02 4.29 -4.67
CA GLY A 562 -9.18 3.45 -3.48
C GLY A 562 -8.67 2.03 -3.72
N SER A 563 -8.67 1.18 -2.68
CA SER A 563 -8.25 -0.21 -2.82
C SER A 563 -9.17 -1.01 -3.75
N ILE A 564 -8.65 -2.08 -4.36
CA ILE A 564 -9.41 -2.90 -5.33
C ILE A 564 -10.66 -3.50 -4.70
N GLY A 565 -10.56 -3.92 -3.43
CA GLY A 565 -11.70 -4.49 -2.71
C GLY A 565 -12.78 -3.45 -2.40
N LEU A 566 -12.43 -2.19 -2.18
CA LEU A 566 -13.43 -1.11 -2.06
C LEU A 566 -14.10 -0.85 -3.42
N LEU A 567 -13.30 -0.76 -4.48
CA LEU A 567 -13.77 -0.48 -5.83
C LEU A 567 -14.72 -1.59 -6.33
N GLU A 568 -14.38 -2.87 -6.13
CA GLU A 568 -15.23 -4.02 -6.48
C GLU A 568 -16.57 -4.00 -5.72
N LYS A 569 -16.56 -3.61 -4.44
CA LYS A 569 -17.80 -3.45 -3.65
C LYS A 569 -18.67 -2.31 -4.17
N GLN A 570 -18.08 -1.16 -4.49
CA GLN A 570 -18.80 -0.03 -5.06
C GLN A 570 -19.39 -0.37 -6.43
N VAL A 571 -18.63 -1.04 -7.30
CA VAL A 571 -19.14 -1.51 -8.59
C VAL A 571 -20.26 -2.52 -8.41
N SER A 572 -20.14 -3.45 -7.47
CA SER A 572 -21.22 -4.40 -7.14
C SER A 572 -22.51 -3.68 -6.70
N GLU A 573 -22.39 -2.62 -5.89
CA GLU A 573 -23.54 -1.80 -5.49
C GLU A 573 -24.16 -1.06 -6.68
N ILE A 574 -23.32 -0.50 -7.56
CA ILE A 574 -23.77 0.16 -8.80
C ILE A 574 -24.49 -0.86 -9.71
N CYS A 575 -23.96 -2.06 -9.81
CA CYS A 575 -24.51 -3.14 -10.60
C CYS A 575 -25.93 -3.54 -10.20
N ARG A 576 -26.32 -3.37 -8.91
CA ARG A 576 -27.70 -3.62 -8.46
C ARG A 576 -28.73 -2.70 -9.11
N ARG A 577 -28.32 -1.55 -9.66
CA ARG A 577 -29.21 -0.66 -10.41
C ARG A 577 -29.55 -1.20 -11.80
N PHE A 578 -28.78 -2.14 -12.32
CA PHE A 578 -29.06 -2.81 -13.60
C PHE A 578 -30.12 -3.91 -13.42
N ARG A 579 -31.35 -3.53 -13.03
CA ARG A 579 -32.45 -4.47 -12.70
C ARG A 579 -32.69 -5.54 -13.77
N ARG A 580 -32.53 -5.20 -15.05
CA ARG A 580 -32.69 -6.12 -16.18
C ARG A 580 -31.70 -7.29 -16.16
N TYR A 581 -30.52 -7.08 -15.56
CA TYR A 581 -29.44 -8.05 -15.51
C TYR A 581 -29.21 -8.62 -14.11
N HIS A 582 -30.18 -8.50 -13.20
CA HIS A 582 -30.12 -9.20 -11.90
C HIS A 582 -29.93 -10.71 -12.09
N ASP A 583 -30.59 -11.27 -13.10
CA ASP A 583 -30.18 -12.52 -13.74
C ASP A 583 -29.69 -12.21 -15.15
N SER A 584 -28.37 -12.30 -15.34
CA SER A 584 -27.72 -11.96 -16.60
C SER A 584 -28.19 -12.85 -17.76
N ALA A 585 -28.52 -14.12 -17.50
CA ALA A 585 -29.00 -15.04 -18.53
C ALA A 585 -30.38 -14.62 -19.06
N THR A 586 -31.31 -14.31 -18.15
CA THR A 586 -32.66 -13.83 -18.52
C THR A 586 -32.58 -12.48 -19.25
N GLY A 587 -31.80 -11.53 -18.73
CA GLY A 587 -31.64 -10.23 -19.37
C GLY A 587 -31.09 -10.34 -20.80
N LEU A 588 -30.04 -11.15 -21.00
CA LEU A 588 -29.46 -11.39 -22.32
C LEU A 588 -30.42 -12.09 -23.28
N ALA A 589 -31.23 -13.04 -22.81
CA ALA A 589 -32.25 -13.70 -23.64
C ALA A 589 -33.32 -12.71 -24.12
N MET A 590 -33.75 -11.79 -23.25
CA MET A 590 -34.68 -10.71 -23.63
C MET A 590 -34.05 -9.78 -24.67
N ASP A 591 -32.74 -9.54 -24.57
CA ASP A 591 -32.02 -8.68 -25.51
C ASP A 591 -31.89 -9.31 -26.89
N GLN A 592 -31.57 -10.61 -26.93
CA GLN A 592 -31.52 -11.38 -28.16
C GLN A 592 -32.88 -11.41 -28.86
N ALA A 593 -33.97 -11.62 -28.10
CA ALA A 593 -35.32 -11.59 -28.64
C ALA A 593 -35.67 -10.22 -29.26
N ALA A 594 -35.34 -9.12 -28.57
CA ALA A 594 -35.57 -7.76 -29.06
C ALA A 594 -34.76 -7.44 -30.33
N ASP A 595 -33.49 -7.86 -30.35
CA ASP A 595 -32.60 -7.69 -31.51
C ASP A 595 -33.13 -8.44 -32.75
N HIS A 596 -33.78 -9.59 -32.58
CA HIS A 596 -34.36 -10.36 -33.69
C HIS A 596 -35.66 -9.74 -34.23
N THR A 597 -36.48 -9.14 -33.36
CA THR A 597 -37.73 -8.48 -33.77
C THR A 597 -37.52 -7.16 -34.54
N GLY A 598 -36.37 -6.49 -34.38
CA GLY A 598 -36.03 -5.27 -35.11
C GLY A 598 -35.66 -5.47 -36.58
N HIS A 599 -35.42 -6.72 -37.03
CA HIS A 599 -35.07 -7.03 -38.43
C HIS A 599 -36.22 -7.59 -39.27
N THR A 600 -37.38 -7.92 -38.70
CA THR A 600 -38.50 -8.53 -39.42
C THR A 600 -39.62 -7.55 -39.79
N GLY A 601 -39.31 -6.26 -39.88
CA GLY A 601 -40.23 -5.20 -40.32
C GLY A 601 -40.52 -5.20 -41.84
N HIS A 602 -40.71 -6.35 -42.47
CA HIS A 602 -41.42 -6.51 -43.75
C HIS A 602 -41.88 -7.97 -43.88
N GLY A 603 -43.15 -8.23 -43.53
CA GLY A 603 -43.86 -9.44 -43.95
C GLY A 603 -44.61 -10.20 -42.85
N GLY A 604 -45.94 -10.08 -42.87
CA GLY A 604 -46.85 -11.21 -42.63
C GLY A 604 -47.10 -11.64 -41.19
N SER A 605 -48.23 -11.18 -40.65
CA SER A 605 -48.94 -11.78 -39.51
C SER A 605 -49.07 -13.29 -39.63
N GLN A 606 -48.55 -14.05 -38.64
CA GLN A 606 -49.19 -15.30 -38.18
C GLN A 606 -49.02 -15.48 -36.67
N SER A 607 -50.18 -15.65 -36.02
CA SER A 607 -50.39 -16.02 -34.62
C SER A 607 -49.87 -17.43 -34.35
N ILE A 608 -49.00 -17.60 -33.35
CA ILE A 608 -48.70 -18.91 -32.75
C ILE A 608 -48.80 -18.79 -31.24
N ALA A 609 -49.74 -19.56 -30.67
CA ALA A 609 -50.00 -19.69 -29.23
C ALA A 609 -48.84 -20.39 -28.50
N PRO A 610 -48.63 -20.15 -27.19
CA PRO A 610 -47.54 -20.76 -26.44
C PRO A 610 -47.85 -22.23 -26.08
N PRO A 611 -46.84 -23.13 -26.06
CA PRO A 611 -47.01 -24.47 -25.52
C PRO A 611 -46.96 -24.41 -23.98
N ARG A 612 -47.89 -25.10 -23.35
CA ARG A 612 -47.94 -25.35 -21.90
C ARG A 612 -46.70 -26.13 -21.46
N SER A 613 -45.90 -25.56 -20.56
CA SER A 613 -44.84 -26.28 -19.86
C SER A 613 -45.39 -27.11 -18.71
N ALA A 614 -45.10 -28.41 -18.75
CA ALA A 614 -45.36 -29.37 -17.69
C ALA A 614 -44.54 -29.04 -16.42
N LYS A 615 -45.17 -29.23 -15.25
CA LYS A 615 -44.50 -29.27 -13.94
C LYS A 615 -43.61 -30.52 -13.84
N PRO A 616 -42.40 -30.41 -13.27
CA PRO A 616 -41.77 -31.53 -12.56
C PRO A 616 -41.87 -31.32 -11.05
N SER A 617 -42.47 -32.33 -10.42
CA SER A 617 -42.26 -32.88 -9.07
C SER A 617 -41.34 -32.15 -8.08
N GLN A 618 -41.93 -31.86 -6.92
CA GLN A 618 -41.25 -31.74 -5.62
C GLN A 618 -40.47 -33.02 -5.30
N GLY A 619 -39.23 -32.85 -4.83
CA GLY A 619 -38.47 -33.92 -4.19
C GLY A 619 -37.02 -33.51 -3.95
N CYS A 620 -36.62 -33.46 -2.67
CA CYS A 620 -35.25 -33.38 -2.17
C CYS A 620 -34.60 -32.00 -2.03
N ALA A 621 -34.89 -31.30 -0.92
CA ALA A 621 -33.96 -30.38 -0.24
C ALA A 621 -34.49 -30.05 1.17
N LYS A 622 -34.34 -30.97 2.11
CA LYS A 622 -34.38 -30.69 3.56
C LYS A 622 -33.07 -31.22 4.13
N GLN A 623 -32.06 -30.37 4.21
CA GLN A 623 -30.88 -30.46 5.09
C GLN A 623 -29.87 -29.39 4.66
N GLN A 624 -30.08 -28.14 5.07
CA GLN A 624 -29.04 -27.11 5.26
C GLN A 624 -29.70 -25.80 5.73
N GLU A 625 -30.37 -25.86 6.88
CA GLU A 625 -30.93 -24.67 7.52
C GLU A 625 -30.85 -24.87 9.05
N GLN A 626 -29.61 -24.95 9.54
CA GLN A 626 -29.29 -25.03 10.98
C GLN A 626 -27.79 -24.77 11.22
N GLN A 627 -27.23 -23.68 10.66
CA GLN A 627 -25.86 -23.28 11.00
C GLN A 627 -25.53 -21.80 10.73
N GLU A 628 -26.47 -20.87 10.90
CA GLU A 628 -26.23 -19.44 10.64
C GLU A 628 -26.56 -18.47 11.80
N ASP A 629 -26.93 -18.96 12.99
CA ASP A 629 -27.41 -18.08 14.08
C ASP A 629 -26.45 -17.88 15.26
N SER A 630 -25.16 -18.23 15.11
CA SER A 630 -24.14 -17.99 16.16
C SER A 630 -23.12 -16.88 15.84
N GLY A 631 -23.26 -16.18 14.71
CA GLY A 631 -22.27 -15.19 14.23
C GLY A 631 -22.60 -13.71 14.47
N LYS A 632 -23.72 -13.39 15.13
CA LYS A 632 -24.22 -11.99 15.23
C LYS A 632 -23.75 -11.20 16.44
N GLU A 633 -23.14 -11.81 17.45
CA GLU A 633 -22.66 -11.09 18.65
C GLU A 633 -21.25 -10.48 18.50
N ASP A 634 -20.40 -11.00 17.61
CA ASP A 634 -19.01 -10.51 17.47
C ASP A 634 -18.84 -9.24 16.59
N ALA A 635 -19.89 -8.85 15.85
CA ALA A 635 -19.86 -7.67 14.98
C ALA A 635 -20.11 -6.35 15.74
N ALA A 636 -20.84 -6.39 16.85
CA ALA A 636 -21.20 -5.21 17.62
C ALA A 636 -20.01 -4.61 18.40
N THR A 637 -19.09 -5.46 18.86
CA THR A 637 -17.92 -5.03 19.66
C THR A 637 -16.81 -4.40 18.80
N ARG A 638 -16.81 -4.66 17.49
CA ARG A 638 -15.80 -4.13 16.54
C ARG A 638 -16.14 -2.72 16.02
N ALA A 639 -17.43 -2.34 16.03
CA ALA A 639 -17.90 -1.04 15.55
C ALA A 639 -17.57 0.12 16.52
N THR A 640 -17.38 -0.16 17.82
CA THR A 640 -17.16 0.88 18.84
C THR A 640 -15.71 1.39 18.89
N LYS A 641 -14.74 0.66 18.29
CA LYS A 641 -13.32 1.04 18.33
C LYS A 641 -12.89 1.96 17.16
N VAL A 642 -13.67 2.02 16.09
CA VAL A 642 -13.36 2.85 14.89
C VAL A 642 -13.79 4.32 15.08
N ARG A 643 -14.69 4.62 16.03
CA ARG A 643 -15.27 5.96 16.19
C ARG A 643 -14.43 6.94 17.03
N ARG A 644 -13.24 6.56 17.49
CA ARG A 644 -12.40 7.39 18.40
C ARG A 644 -11.10 7.95 17.80
N VAL A 645 -10.82 7.71 16.51
CA VAL A 645 -9.57 8.19 15.85
C VAL A 645 -9.82 9.31 14.84
N THR A 646 -11.07 9.58 14.45
CA THR A 646 -11.41 10.57 13.40
C THR A 646 -11.70 11.99 13.91
N ALA A 647 -11.10 12.39 15.03
CA ALA A 647 -11.30 13.74 15.60
C ALA A 647 -10.00 14.39 16.07
N THR A 648 -8.90 14.24 15.33
CA THR A 648 -7.79 15.22 15.23
C THR A 648 -6.76 14.68 14.25
N LEU A 649 -6.83 15.11 12.99
CA LEU A 649 -5.74 15.26 12.03
C LEU A 649 -6.26 16.02 10.82
#